data_AF-A0A5A9GFN9-F1
#
_entry.id   AF-A0A5A9GFN9-F1
#
_cell.length_a   1.000
_cell.length_b   1.000
_cell.length_c   1.000
_cell.angle_alpha   90.00
_cell.angle_beta   90.00
_cell.angle_gamma   90.00
#
_symmetry.space_group_name_H-M   'P 1'
#
loop_
_entity.id
_entity.type
_entity.pdbx_description
1 polymer ?
#
loop_
_entity_poly.entity_id
_entity_poly.type
_entity_poly.pdbx_seq_one_letter_code
_entity_poly.pdbx_strand_id
1 'polypeptide(L)'
;MCGVAGVLAGSRAEPAGLDELKRMIAMLGHRGPDGYGFYRDDRIGLAHARLSIVGLAGGFQPIHNEDRTLWISFNGEIFNHVELRRELEARGHRFYTQTDTEVIVHAFEEYGPATWAKLNGQFAICLWDTTRRELWLVRDRLGILPLFYARCGDHLVFASEAKSLFGGGRVAPAFDPARLAQVFTHWSAAPHGSVFAGVESVPAATAIRVDSTLALHVDRYWQPDFATDPSLAKLSLDEAADRLEEKLLDAIRLRLRADVPVGVYISGGLDSSVIAALARKLDTTHMHSFGVRFTDAGFDETPQQRLVAGHVGTEHHDILCSPQDIQAALPDVIRHGETPLVRTAPAPLFLLSRLVRESGIRVVLSGEGADEWLAGYDIFKEDKVRRFWARQPDSKARPKLLGRVHPFAAVNGQKDSPLWQAFFKRGMMDTGETFYAHRTRWRNTAWSQRLLSADVQATADDAAFEAHVAAHLPDGWSRWSPLARSQWAEIATFMTPYLLSAQGDRVAMANSIEVRYPFLDPAVDDLCAALPDRVKMLGLRDKLALRRLAARHLPAEIFQRPKRPYRAPMTTALFGDGAPDYVRDLLSPEALARYGLTDIGAVSALADKAHRQNGNMAGEREEMALVGTLTLQMLAHYVHDELPQRIRDQRTALDRAEIHVLEDRVGDIRTASPQPTAA
;
A
#
# COMPACT_ATOMS: atom_id res chain seq x y z
N MET A 1 1.47 -13.63 -5.20
CA MET A 1 1.54 -12.99 -3.85
C MET A 1 1.89 -13.99 -2.76
N CYS A 2 2.71 -13.62 -1.77
CA CYS A 2 3.33 -14.50 -0.76
C CYS A 2 3.75 -13.72 0.51
N GLY A 3 4.32 -14.39 1.51
CA GLY A 3 5.09 -13.77 2.59
C GLY A 3 6.57 -14.11 2.50
N VAL A 4 7.46 -13.14 2.71
CA VAL A 4 8.92 -13.35 2.77
C VAL A 4 9.45 -12.93 4.13
N ALA A 5 10.45 -13.65 4.63
CA ALA A 5 11.17 -13.33 5.85
C ALA A 5 12.63 -13.83 5.78
N GLY A 6 13.54 -13.19 6.50
CA GLY A 6 14.91 -13.67 6.58
C GLY A 6 15.81 -12.88 7.52
N VAL A 7 16.99 -13.44 7.75
CA VAL A 7 18.03 -12.90 8.62
C VAL A 7 19.37 -13.08 7.95
N LEU A 8 20.11 -11.97 7.79
CA LEU A 8 21.50 -11.96 7.37
C LEU A 8 22.39 -11.70 8.58
N ALA A 9 23.33 -12.60 8.85
CA ALA A 9 24.34 -12.48 9.88
C ALA A 9 25.60 -11.79 9.34
N GLY A 10 26.15 -10.88 10.14
CA GLY A 10 27.46 -10.29 9.92
C GLY A 10 28.58 -11.32 10.08
N SER A 11 29.79 -10.89 9.76
CA SER A 11 30.95 -11.81 9.65
C SER A 11 31.34 -12.55 10.92
N ARG A 12 30.91 -12.07 12.09
CA ARG A 12 31.23 -12.66 13.40
C ARG A 12 30.00 -13.17 14.13
N ALA A 13 28.85 -13.13 13.47
CA ALA A 13 27.58 -13.44 14.07
C ALA A 13 27.10 -14.82 13.66
N GLU A 14 26.43 -15.51 14.58
CA GLU A 14 25.80 -16.80 14.28
C GLU A 14 24.63 -16.59 13.29
N PRO A 15 24.50 -17.46 12.26
CA PRO A 15 23.37 -17.43 11.35
C PRO A 15 22.06 -17.78 12.05
N ALA A 16 20.93 -17.44 11.44
CA ALA A 16 19.63 -17.73 12.02
C ALA A 16 19.33 -19.24 12.12
N GLY A 17 18.81 -19.64 13.28
CA GLY A 17 18.30 -20.98 13.48
C GLY A 17 17.02 -21.24 12.69
N LEU A 18 16.72 -22.49 12.35
CA LEU A 18 15.50 -22.84 11.62
C LEU A 18 14.26 -22.47 12.43
N ASP A 19 14.28 -22.65 13.74
CA ASP A 19 13.16 -22.27 14.60
C ASP A 19 12.91 -20.76 14.61
N GLU A 20 13.97 -19.96 14.53
CA GLU A 20 13.86 -18.51 14.39
C GLU A 20 13.12 -18.14 13.09
N LEU A 21 13.56 -18.68 11.95
CA LEU A 21 12.89 -18.48 10.67
C LEU A 21 11.44 -18.98 10.67
N LYS A 22 11.17 -20.11 11.32
CA LYS A 22 9.82 -20.66 11.48
C LYS A 22 8.92 -19.70 12.27
N ARG A 23 9.39 -19.11 13.37
CA ARG A 23 8.61 -18.12 14.12
C ARG A 23 8.35 -16.85 13.30
N MET A 24 9.33 -16.39 12.53
CA MET A 24 9.14 -15.24 11.63
C MET A 24 8.08 -15.53 10.57
N ILE A 25 8.19 -16.64 9.84
CA ILE A 25 7.32 -16.91 8.69
C ILE A 25 5.91 -17.35 9.10
N ALA A 26 5.74 -17.97 10.27
CA ALA A 26 4.43 -18.32 10.81
C ALA A 26 3.52 -17.09 10.99
N MET A 27 4.10 -15.93 11.29
CA MET A 27 3.36 -14.67 11.39
C MET A 27 2.84 -14.14 10.03
N LEU A 28 3.27 -14.75 8.92
CA LEU A 28 2.88 -14.40 7.55
C LEU A 28 2.01 -15.49 6.89
N GLY A 29 1.53 -16.48 7.65
CA GLY A 29 0.72 -17.57 7.10
C GLY A 29 -0.58 -17.12 6.41
N HIS A 30 -1.17 -16.00 6.83
CA HIS A 30 -2.33 -15.39 6.16
C HIS A 30 -2.03 -14.96 4.71
N ARG A 31 -0.77 -14.59 4.42
CA ARG A 31 -0.34 -14.20 3.07
C ARG A 31 -0.12 -15.39 2.16
N GLY A 32 0.26 -16.52 2.72
CA GLY A 32 0.70 -17.69 2.00
C GLY A 32 0.29 -18.98 2.71
N PRO A 33 -1.00 -19.33 2.67
CA PRO A 33 -1.53 -20.49 3.40
C PRO A 33 -1.23 -21.83 2.70
N ASP A 34 -0.71 -21.83 1.46
CA ASP A 34 -0.58 -23.04 0.64
C ASP A 34 0.72 -23.81 0.91
N GLY A 35 1.68 -23.24 1.63
CA GLY A 35 2.89 -23.96 2.04
C GLY A 35 4.04 -23.05 2.44
N TYR A 36 5.07 -23.65 3.04
CA TYR A 36 6.23 -22.92 3.56
C TYR A 36 7.53 -23.47 3.00
N GLY A 37 8.51 -22.59 2.77
CA GLY A 37 9.83 -23.01 2.32
C GLY A 37 10.98 -22.27 2.98
N PHE A 38 12.14 -22.93 3.05
CA PHE A 38 13.32 -22.45 3.78
C PHE A 38 14.62 -22.73 3.02
N TYR A 39 15.54 -21.77 3.09
CA TYR A 39 16.95 -21.90 2.68
C TYR A 39 17.85 -21.34 3.78
N ARG A 40 18.97 -22.02 4.08
CA ARG A 40 19.97 -21.51 5.03
C ARG A 40 21.40 -21.86 4.63
N ASP A 41 22.32 -20.92 4.86
CA ASP A 41 23.77 -21.13 4.81
C ASP A 41 24.49 -20.53 6.04
N ASP A 42 25.82 -20.37 5.97
CA ASP A 42 26.65 -19.83 7.06
C ASP A 42 26.43 -18.33 7.34
N ARG A 43 25.64 -17.65 6.50
CA ARG A 43 25.40 -16.21 6.56
C ARG A 43 23.93 -15.84 6.62
N ILE A 44 23.09 -16.50 5.85
CA ILE A 44 21.70 -16.09 5.66
C ILE A 44 20.72 -17.22 5.96
N GLY A 45 19.56 -16.84 6.49
CA GLY A 45 18.36 -17.64 6.50
C GLY A 45 17.25 -16.95 5.71
N LEU A 46 16.66 -17.66 4.75
CA LEU A 46 15.49 -17.23 3.99
C LEU A 46 14.30 -18.12 4.33
N ALA A 47 13.13 -17.51 4.45
CA ALA A 47 11.86 -18.19 4.64
C ALA A 47 10.77 -17.59 3.75
N HIS A 48 9.83 -18.44 3.38
CA HIS A 48 8.74 -18.11 2.47
C HIS A 48 7.42 -18.76 2.89
N ALA A 49 6.32 -18.03 2.72
CA ALA A 49 4.95 -18.49 2.85
C ALA A 49 4.25 -18.30 1.50
N ARG A 50 3.77 -19.38 0.90
CA ARG A 50 3.30 -19.42 -0.49
C ARG A 50 1.79 -19.29 -0.60
N LEU A 51 1.33 -18.42 -1.50
CA LEU A 51 -0.03 -18.50 -2.07
C LEU A 51 0.11 -18.81 -3.56
N SER A 52 -0.48 -19.92 -3.97
CA SER A 52 -0.32 -20.50 -5.31
C SER A 52 -1.28 -19.83 -6.29
N ILE A 53 -0.71 -19.12 -7.27
CA ILE A 53 -1.44 -18.39 -8.33
C ILE A 53 -0.91 -18.77 -9.72
N VAL A 54 0.42 -18.88 -9.87
CA VAL A 54 1.11 -19.40 -11.07
C VAL A 54 2.00 -20.57 -10.67
N GLY A 55 2.06 -21.62 -11.50
CA GLY A 55 2.95 -22.77 -11.31
C GLY A 55 2.56 -23.63 -10.12
N LEU A 56 1.27 -24.02 -10.02
CA LEU A 56 0.66 -24.64 -8.84
C LEU A 56 1.47 -25.82 -8.24
N ALA A 57 2.04 -26.69 -9.07
CA ALA A 57 2.66 -27.96 -8.65
C ALA A 57 4.18 -27.91 -8.34
N GLY A 58 4.88 -26.79 -8.54
CA GLY A 58 6.36 -26.77 -8.46
C GLY A 58 7.03 -25.43 -8.13
N GLY A 59 6.28 -24.49 -7.56
CA GLY A 59 6.74 -23.13 -7.29
C GLY A 59 7.08 -22.81 -5.83
N PHE A 60 7.58 -23.79 -5.07
CA PHE A 60 8.04 -23.54 -3.70
C PHE A 60 9.32 -22.71 -3.71
N GLN A 61 9.37 -21.72 -2.83
CA GLN A 61 10.50 -20.80 -2.69
C GLN A 61 11.15 -21.02 -1.32
N PRO A 62 12.45 -20.72 -1.14
CA PRO A 62 13.35 -20.02 -2.07
C PRO A 62 13.74 -20.76 -3.37
N ILE A 63 13.77 -20.06 -4.50
CA ILE A 63 14.15 -20.59 -5.83
C ILE A 63 15.61 -20.23 -6.15
N HIS A 64 16.30 -21.04 -6.94
CA HIS A 64 17.71 -20.84 -7.29
C HIS A 64 17.95 -20.81 -8.80
N ASN A 65 19.17 -20.47 -9.24
CA ASN A 65 19.63 -20.67 -10.62
C ASN A 65 20.30 -22.05 -10.79
N GLU A 66 20.75 -22.41 -11.99
CA GLU A 66 21.22 -23.77 -12.35
C GLU A 66 22.36 -24.27 -11.46
N ASP A 67 23.29 -23.38 -11.11
CA ASP A 67 24.48 -23.68 -10.32
C ASP A 67 24.29 -23.44 -8.81
N ARG A 68 23.08 -23.03 -8.40
CA ARG A 68 22.70 -22.76 -7.01
C ARG A 68 23.54 -21.70 -6.32
N THR A 69 24.05 -20.73 -7.09
CA THR A 69 24.81 -19.60 -6.56
C THR A 69 23.92 -18.41 -6.19
N LEU A 70 22.74 -18.30 -6.79
CA LEU A 70 21.72 -17.31 -6.50
C LEU A 70 20.48 -17.97 -5.87
N TRP A 71 19.90 -17.32 -4.85
CA TRP A 71 18.69 -17.78 -4.16
C TRP A 71 17.71 -16.63 -3.97
N ILE A 72 16.43 -16.82 -4.27
CA ILE A 72 15.40 -15.78 -4.14
C ILE A 72 14.23 -16.23 -3.26
N SER A 73 13.80 -15.34 -2.37
CA SER A 73 12.47 -15.35 -1.76
C SER A 73 11.70 -14.13 -2.25
N PHE A 74 10.53 -14.35 -2.85
CA PHE A 74 9.79 -13.36 -3.64
C PHE A 74 8.32 -13.32 -3.22
N ASN A 75 7.84 -12.11 -2.93
CA ASN A 75 6.42 -11.80 -2.85
C ASN A 75 6.07 -10.91 -4.04
N GLY A 76 5.30 -11.43 -5.00
CA GLY A 76 4.81 -10.62 -6.11
C GLY A 76 4.26 -11.42 -7.26
N GLU A 77 4.22 -10.74 -8.41
CA GLU A 77 4.00 -11.29 -9.75
C GLU A 77 4.82 -10.47 -10.76
N ILE A 78 5.57 -11.13 -11.64
CA ILE A 78 6.23 -10.53 -12.80
C ILE A 78 5.39 -10.80 -14.06
N PHE A 79 4.62 -9.81 -14.49
CA PHE A 79 3.65 -9.99 -15.56
C PHE A 79 4.30 -10.21 -16.95
N ASN A 80 5.51 -9.70 -17.17
CA ASN A 80 6.29 -9.93 -18.40
C ASN A 80 7.24 -11.15 -18.32
N HIS A 81 7.02 -12.08 -17.37
CA HIS A 81 7.88 -13.25 -17.20
C HIS A 81 7.92 -14.15 -18.45
N VAL A 82 6.84 -14.23 -19.23
CA VAL A 82 6.78 -15.06 -20.45
C VAL A 82 7.77 -14.53 -21.50
N GLU A 83 7.79 -13.22 -21.70
CA GLU A 83 8.69 -12.55 -22.63
C GLU A 83 10.14 -12.68 -22.16
N LEU A 84 10.40 -12.36 -20.88
CA LEU A 84 11.75 -12.45 -20.29
C LEU A 84 12.30 -13.88 -20.30
N ARG A 85 11.48 -14.88 -20.00
CA ARG A 85 11.89 -16.30 -20.05
C ARG A 85 12.40 -16.68 -21.44
N ARG A 86 11.66 -16.33 -22.49
CA ARG A 86 12.08 -16.61 -23.89
C ARG A 86 13.41 -15.95 -24.23
N GLU A 87 13.63 -14.72 -23.78
CA GLU A 87 14.91 -14.01 -23.98
C GLU A 87 16.07 -14.72 -23.27
N LEU A 88 15.84 -15.22 -22.05
CA LEU A 88 16.86 -15.90 -21.23
C LEU A 88 17.14 -17.32 -21.75
N GLU A 89 16.12 -18.08 -22.13
CA GLU A 89 16.29 -19.40 -22.79
C GLU A 89 17.10 -19.27 -24.08
N ALA A 90 16.85 -18.22 -24.88
CA ALA A 90 17.64 -17.94 -26.08
C ALA A 90 19.11 -17.58 -25.80
N ARG A 91 19.43 -17.17 -24.57
CA ARG A 91 20.80 -16.91 -24.08
C ARG A 91 21.44 -18.13 -23.40
N GLY A 92 20.71 -19.23 -23.26
CA GLY A 92 21.22 -20.50 -22.76
C GLY A 92 20.84 -20.84 -21.31
N HIS A 93 20.06 -19.99 -20.64
CA HIS A 93 19.52 -20.25 -19.31
C HIS A 93 18.54 -21.44 -19.34
N ARG A 94 18.58 -22.29 -18.32
CA ARG A 94 17.80 -23.52 -18.17
C ARG A 94 16.94 -23.45 -16.92
N PHE A 95 15.65 -23.40 -17.15
CA PHE A 95 14.66 -23.35 -16.09
C PHE A 95 14.23 -24.75 -15.65
N TYR A 96 14.07 -24.94 -14.34
CA TYR A 96 13.50 -26.14 -13.72
C TYR A 96 12.09 -25.92 -13.15
N THR A 97 11.58 -24.69 -13.15
CA THR A 97 10.18 -24.36 -12.84
C THR A 97 9.50 -23.64 -14.00
N GLN A 98 8.19 -23.45 -13.90
CA GLN A 98 7.40 -22.57 -14.78
C GLN A 98 7.01 -21.26 -14.10
N THR A 99 7.53 -20.99 -12.91
CA THR A 99 7.18 -19.79 -12.16
C THR A 99 7.80 -18.54 -12.78
N ASP A 100 7.15 -17.41 -12.55
CA ASP A 100 7.67 -16.08 -12.80
C ASP A 100 8.90 -15.75 -11.92
N THR A 101 8.95 -16.33 -10.72
CA THR A 101 10.02 -16.11 -9.74
C THR A 101 11.39 -16.53 -10.26
N GLU A 102 11.49 -17.67 -10.93
CA GLU A 102 12.75 -18.18 -11.49
C GLU A 102 13.33 -17.26 -12.58
N VAL A 103 12.45 -16.58 -13.34
CA VAL A 103 12.85 -15.59 -14.35
C VAL A 103 13.64 -14.44 -13.72
N ILE A 104 13.36 -14.07 -12.48
CA ILE A 104 14.10 -13.02 -11.77
C ILE A 104 15.54 -13.46 -11.51
N VAL A 105 15.74 -14.73 -11.12
CA VAL A 105 17.08 -15.24 -10.78
C VAL A 105 17.98 -15.26 -12.00
N HIS A 106 17.51 -15.86 -13.10
CA HIS A 106 18.27 -15.88 -14.36
C HIS A 106 18.41 -14.49 -14.98
N ALA A 107 17.41 -13.61 -14.85
CA ALA A 107 17.57 -12.22 -15.29
C ALA A 107 18.66 -11.52 -14.49
N PHE A 108 18.71 -11.68 -13.17
CA PHE A 108 19.77 -11.10 -12.33
C PHE A 108 21.15 -11.69 -12.65
N GLU A 109 21.23 -12.99 -12.93
CA GLU A 109 22.46 -13.63 -13.41
C GLU A 109 22.97 -13.00 -14.71
N GLU A 110 22.07 -12.78 -15.68
CA GLU A 110 22.41 -12.23 -17.00
C GLU A 110 22.74 -10.74 -16.98
N TYR A 111 21.92 -9.94 -16.29
CA TYR A 111 21.95 -8.47 -16.38
C TYR A 111 22.41 -7.78 -15.09
N GLY A 112 22.65 -8.52 -14.01
CA GLY A 112 22.94 -7.97 -12.69
C GLY A 112 21.84 -7.00 -12.21
N PRO A 113 22.22 -5.89 -11.55
CA PRO A 113 21.26 -4.90 -11.05
C PRO A 113 20.40 -4.22 -12.13
N ALA A 114 20.78 -4.30 -13.42
CA ALA A 114 19.96 -3.74 -14.50
C ALA A 114 18.62 -4.52 -14.68
N THR A 115 18.51 -5.71 -14.10
CA THR A 115 17.27 -6.51 -14.07
C THR A 115 16.09 -5.75 -13.49
N TRP A 116 16.29 -4.96 -12.43
CA TRP A 116 15.19 -4.30 -11.72
C TRP A 116 14.38 -3.36 -12.62
N ALA A 117 15.04 -2.71 -13.59
CA ALA A 117 14.38 -1.84 -14.57
C ALA A 117 13.65 -2.60 -15.70
N LYS A 118 13.95 -3.89 -15.89
CA LYS A 118 13.33 -4.76 -16.92
C LYS A 118 12.05 -5.44 -16.45
N LEU A 119 11.82 -5.51 -15.14
CA LEU A 119 10.66 -6.18 -14.57
C LEU A 119 9.40 -5.31 -14.75
N ASN A 120 8.36 -5.88 -15.37
CA ASN A 120 6.99 -5.38 -15.27
C ASN A 120 6.25 -6.24 -14.25
N GLY A 121 5.96 -5.68 -13.08
CA GLY A 121 5.35 -6.44 -12.00
C GLY A 121 5.11 -5.60 -10.75
N GLN A 122 4.51 -6.26 -9.77
CA GLN A 122 4.39 -5.77 -8.39
C GLN A 122 5.15 -6.75 -7.51
N PHE A 123 6.12 -6.27 -6.72
CA PHE A 123 7.10 -7.16 -6.10
C PHE A 123 7.82 -6.59 -4.88
N ALA A 124 8.14 -7.50 -3.98
CA ALA A 124 9.17 -7.41 -2.96
C ALA A 124 10.11 -8.62 -3.12
N ILE A 125 11.37 -8.35 -3.46
CA ILE A 125 12.41 -9.34 -3.76
C ILE A 125 13.42 -9.38 -2.63
N CYS A 126 13.77 -10.59 -2.19
CA CYS A 126 14.91 -10.88 -1.33
C CYS A 126 15.81 -11.88 -2.07
N LEU A 127 16.89 -11.40 -2.68
CA LEU A 127 17.82 -12.24 -3.48
C LEU A 127 19.19 -12.31 -2.80
N TRP A 128 19.68 -13.53 -2.59
CA TRP A 128 20.98 -13.83 -2.01
C TRP A 128 21.95 -14.31 -3.08
N ASP A 129 23.09 -13.66 -3.19
CA ASP A 129 24.23 -14.10 -3.99
C ASP A 129 25.27 -14.73 -3.07
N THR A 130 25.41 -16.06 -3.17
CA THR A 130 26.33 -16.83 -2.33
C THR A 130 27.80 -16.60 -2.69
N THR A 131 28.10 -16.27 -3.94
CA THR A 131 29.45 -16.03 -4.45
C THR A 131 29.99 -14.69 -3.95
N ARG A 132 29.16 -13.65 -4.08
CA ARG A 132 29.49 -12.29 -3.64
C ARG A 132 29.21 -12.06 -2.16
N ARG A 133 28.43 -12.95 -1.52
CA ARG A 133 27.92 -12.80 -0.15
C ARG A 133 27.16 -11.49 0.02
N GLU A 134 26.24 -11.23 -0.91
CA GLU A 134 25.43 -10.01 -0.99
C GLU A 134 23.94 -10.35 -0.96
N LEU A 135 23.19 -9.62 -0.14
CA LEU A 135 21.72 -9.67 -0.12
C LEU A 135 21.16 -8.46 -0.86
N TRP A 136 20.16 -8.68 -1.70
CA TRP A 136 19.41 -7.65 -2.38
C TRP A 136 17.98 -7.61 -1.86
N LEU A 137 17.58 -6.47 -1.32
CA LEU A 137 16.20 -6.16 -0.95
C LEU A 137 15.64 -5.14 -1.95
N VAL A 138 14.69 -5.55 -2.79
CA VAL A 138 14.20 -4.74 -3.91
C VAL A 138 12.69 -4.63 -3.87
N ARG A 139 12.16 -3.43 -4.11
CA ARG A 139 10.72 -3.16 -4.14
C ARG A 139 10.31 -2.51 -5.45
N ASP A 140 9.12 -2.85 -5.95
CA ASP A 140 8.58 -2.37 -7.22
C ASP A 140 8.50 -0.84 -7.34
N ARG A 141 8.26 -0.34 -8.56
CA ARG A 141 8.30 1.10 -8.92
C ARG A 141 7.50 1.99 -7.98
N LEU A 142 6.37 1.50 -7.45
CA LEU A 142 5.42 2.30 -6.68
C LEU A 142 5.25 1.80 -5.24
N GLY A 143 6.02 0.78 -4.86
CA GLY A 143 5.98 0.20 -3.53
C GLY A 143 4.66 -0.52 -3.24
N ILE A 144 4.07 -1.19 -4.23
CA ILE A 144 2.80 -1.90 -4.08
C ILE A 144 2.93 -2.95 -2.98
N LEU A 145 4.00 -3.75 -3.00
CA LEU A 145 4.19 -4.82 -2.03
C LEU A 145 5.17 -4.46 -0.92
N PRO A 146 4.86 -4.79 0.34
CA PRO A 146 5.65 -4.34 1.46
C PRO A 146 6.91 -5.19 1.65
N LEU A 147 7.98 -4.52 2.09
CA LEU A 147 9.23 -5.12 2.55
C LEU A 147 9.81 -4.20 3.63
N PHE A 148 10.08 -4.76 4.80
CA PHE A 148 10.65 -4.08 5.97
C PHE A 148 11.96 -4.72 6.36
N TYR A 149 12.83 -3.93 6.96
CA TYR A 149 14.10 -4.40 7.51
C TYR A 149 14.47 -3.65 8.80
N ALA A 150 15.28 -4.29 9.62
CA ALA A 150 15.81 -3.72 10.85
C ALA A 150 17.25 -4.23 11.08
N ARG A 151 18.10 -3.36 11.63
CA ARG A 151 19.44 -3.73 12.06
C ARG A 151 19.43 -4.03 13.56
N CYS A 152 19.92 -5.20 13.95
CA CYS A 152 19.97 -5.64 15.35
C CYS A 152 21.35 -6.21 15.67
N GLY A 153 22.22 -5.38 16.25
CA GLY A 153 23.62 -5.75 16.48
C GLY A 153 24.35 -6.04 15.17
N ASP A 154 24.90 -7.25 15.05
CA ASP A 154 25.60 -7.74 13.85
C ASP A 154 24.67 -8.62 12.98
N HIS A 155 23.38 -8.26 12.92
CA HIS A 155 22.37 -8.89 12.06
C HIS A 155 21.54 -7.84 11.33
N LEU A 156 21.08 -8.21 10.14
CA LEU A 156 20.00 -7.54 9.43
C LEU A 156 18.81 -8.50 9.30
N VAL A 157 17.65 -8.09 9.77
CA VAL A 157 16.40 -8.88 9.73
C VAL A 157 15.47 -8.21 8.74
N PHE A 158 14.76 -8.99 7.91
CA PHE A 158 13.81 -8.45 6.93
C PHE A 158 12.57 -9.33 6.78
N ALA A 159 11.44 -8.73 6.40
CA ALA A 159 10.18 -9.43 6.18
C ALA A 159 9.15 -8.58 5.43
N SER A 160 8.09 -9.21 4.91
CA SER A 160 6.94 -8.51 4.31
C SER A 160 6.16 -7.65 5.31
N GLU A 161 6.08 -8.05 6.58
CA GLU A 161 5.28 -7.38 7.63
C GLU A 161 6.10 -7.27 8.93
N ALA A 162 5.91 -6.19 9.70
CA ALA A 162 6.74 -5.87 10.86
C ALA A 162 6.63 -6.92 11.98
N LYS A 163 5.45 -7.49 12.22
CA LYS A 163 5.21 -8.56 13.19
C LYS A 163 6.03 -9.82 12.93
N SER A 164 6.45 -10.06 11.69
CA SER A 164 7.36 -11.16 11.35
C SER A 164 8.77 -10.90 11.89
N LEU A 165 9.24 -9.66 11.85
CA LEU A 165 10.52 -9.25 12.45
C LEU A 165 10.53 -9.49 13.97
N PHE A 166 9.41 -9.17 14.64
CA PHE A 166 9.25 -9.39 16.09
C PHE A 166 9.17 -10.89 16.43
N GLY A 167 8.56 -11.72 15.57
CA GLY A 167 8.49 -13.17 15.73
C GLY A 167 9.87 -13.86 15.83
N GLY A 168 10.89 -13.32 15.16
CA GLY A 168 12.26 -13.81 15.27
C GLY A 168 12.87 -13.62 16.66
N GLY A 169 12.47 -12.56 17.37
CA GLY A 169 12.93 -12.23 18.72
C GLY A 169 14.16 -11.32 18.77
N ARG A 170 14.72 -10.89 17.62
CA ARG A 170 15.85 -9.95 17.56
C ARG A 170 15.43 -8.48 17.62
N VAL A 171 14.25 -8.17 17.08
CA VAL A 171 13.69 -6.82 17.03
C VAL A 171 12.66 -6.69 18.14
N ALA A 172 12.81 -5.68 19.00
CA ALA A 172 11.80 -5.37 20.02
C ALA A 172 10.60 -4.65 19.37
N PRO A 173 9.36 -5.01 19.74
CA PRO A 173 8.17 -4.34 19.22
C PRO A 173 7.91 -3.03 19.97
N ALA A 174 8.73 -2.00 19.71
CA ALA A 174 8.63 -0.67 20.31
C ALA A 174 8.14 0.35 19.29
N PHE A 175 7.29 1.29 19.72
CA PHE A 175 6.84 2.39 18.86
C PHE A 175 7.89 3.49 18.72
N ASP A 176 7.92 4.14 17.57
CA ASP A 176 8.65 5.39 17.34
C ASP A 176 7.68 6.58 17.53
N PRO A 177 7.85 7.39 18.60
CA PRO A 177 6.99 8.53 18.86
C PRO A 177 6.92 9.55 17.71
N ALA A 178 8.04 9.80 17.03
CA ALA A 178 8.09 10.77 15.93
C ALA A 178 7.28 10.27 14.73
N ARG A 179 7.38 8.98 14.42
CA ARG A 179 6.60 8.34 13.35
C ARG A 179 5.11 8.26 13.68
N LEU A 180 4.75 8.06 14.95
CA LEU A 180 3.36 8.17 15.40
C LEU A 180 2.80 9.58 15.19
N ALA A 181 3.54 10.63 15.59
CA ALA A 181 3.13 12.02 15.37
C ALA A 181 2.91 12.33 13.87
N GLN A 182 3.75 11.77 12.99
CA GLN A 182 3.60 11.89 11.54
C GLN A 182 2.28 11.29 11.05
N VAL A 183 1.90 10.08 11.49
CA VAL A 183 0.62 9.44 11.10
C VAL A 183 -0.58 10.33 11.45
N PHE A 184 -0.55 10.98 12.62
CA PHE A 184 -1.64 11.86 13.08
C PHE A 184 -1.71 13.19 12.33
N THR A 185 -0.78 13.47 11.42
CA THR A 185 -0.71 14.71 10.62
C THR A 185 -0.82 14.45 9.12
N HIS A 186 -0.05 13.47 8.65
CA HIS A 186 0.12 13.13 7.24
C HIS A 186 -0.63 11.86 6.83
N TRP A 187 -1.31 11.20 7.79
CA TRP A 187 -2.06 9.94 7.63
C TRP A 187 -1.19 8.69 7.41
N SER A 188 0.12 8.88 7.34
CA SER A 188 1.13 7.84 7.25
C SER A 188 2.44 8.31 7.90
N ALA A 189 3.32 7.37 8.23
CA ALA A 189 4.71 7.70 8.51
C ALA A 189 5.39 8.22 7.23
N ALA A 190 6.47 8.99 7.37
CA ALA A 190 7.24 9.40 6.20
C ALA A 190 7.65 8.17 5.37
N PRO A 191 7.80 8.31 4.04
CA PRO A 191 8.31 7.24 3.18
C PRO A 191 9.50 6.55 3.82
N HIS A 192 9.69 5.26 3.55
CA HIS A 192 10.81 4.46 4.05
C HIS A 192 10.77 4.14 5.54
N GLY A 193 9.81 4.66 6.30
CA GLY A 193 9.63 4.35 7.72
C GLY A 193 8.48 3.38 8.03
N SER A 194 8.43 2.96 9.28
CA SER A 194 7.25 2.38 9.93
C SER A 194 6.94 3.13 11.23
N VAL A 195 5.87 2.77 11.93
CA VAL A 195 5.58 3.31 13.27
C VAL A 195 6.41 2.65 14.38
N PHE A 196 7.27 1.69 14.04
CA PHE A 196 8.08 0.94 15.00
C PHE A 196 9.53 1.41 14.98
N ALA A 197 10.12 1.56 16.16
CA ALA A 197 11.49 2.02 16.34
C ALA A 197 12.49 1.04 15.72
N GLY A 198 13.38 1.57 14.87
CA GLY A 198 14.42 0.78 14.20
C GLY A 198 13.92 -0.13 13.07
N VAL A 199 12.64 -0.06 12.69
CA VAL A 199 12.06 -0.80 11.58
C VAL A 199 11.79 0.17 10.42
N GLU A 200 12.56 0.01 9.35
CA GLU A 200 12.43 0.79 8.12
C GLU A 200 11.75 -0.05 7.03
N SER A 201 11.10 0.62 6.09
CA SER A 201 10.54 0.01 4.88
C SER A 201 11.46 0.26 3.70
N VAL A 202 11.66 -0.76 2.85
CA VAL A 202 12.38 -0.57 1.58
C VAL A 202 11.62 0.48 0.74
N PRO A 203 12.30 1.55 0.29
CA PRO A 203 11.72 2.54 -0.61
C PRO A 203 11.10 1.94 -1.88
N ALA A 204 10.07 2.59 -2.42
CA ALA A 204 9.60 2.29 -3.76
C ALA A 204 10.72 2.50 -4.79
N ALA A 205 10.70 1.74 -5.88
CA ALA A 205 11.65 1.82 -6.99
C ALA A 205 13.12 1.69 -6.59
N THR A 206 13.41 0.95 -5.52
CA THR A 206 14.74 0.93 -4.92
C THR A 206 15.23 -0.49 -4.69
N ALA A 207 16.52 -0.67 -4.94
CA ALA A 207 17.29 -1.84 -4.60
C ALA A 207 18.28 -1.48 -3.49
N ILE A 208 18.20 -2.18 -2.37
CA ILE A 208 19.17 -2.09 -1.29
C ILE A 208 20.07 -3.33 -1.37
N ARG A 209 21.33 -3.12 -1.75
CA ARG A 209 22.36 -4.15 -1.67
C ARG A 209 23.00 -4.09 -0.28
N VAL A 210 23.02 -5.22 0.41
CA VAL A 210 23.65 -5.40 1.71
C VAL A 210 24.88 -6.28 1.51
N ASP A 211 26.04 -5.71 1.76
CA ASP A 211 27.30 -6.45 1.61
C ASP A 211 27.65 -7.31 2.83
N SER A 212 28.75 -8.05 2.72
CA SER A 212 29.24 -8.96 3.77
C SER A 212 29.59 -8.29 5.11
N THR A 213 29.65 -6.95 5.16
CA THR A 213 29.88 -6.12 6.36
C THR A 213 28.58 -5.51 6.92
N LEU A 214 27.43 -5.87 6.34
CA LEU A 214 26.11 -5.29 6.62
C LEU A 214 26.00 -3.80 6.25
N ALA A 215 26.84 -3.29 5.35
CA ALA A 215 26.68 -1.95 4.83
C ALA A 215 25.58 -1.93 3.76
N LEU A 216 24.72 -0.92 3.82
CA LEU A 216 23.60 -0.72 2.90
C LEU A 216 24.03 0.20 1.76
N HIS A 217 23.90 -0.28 0.53
CA HIS A 217 24.10 0.48 -0.69
C HIS A 217 22.74 0.62 -1.37
N VAL A 218 22.25 1.86 -1.48
CA VAL A 218 20.87 2.14 -1.89
C VAL A 218 20.87 2.74 -3.29
N ASP A 219 20.25 2.03 -4.23
CA ASP A 219 20.12 2.47 -5.62
C ASP A 219 18.64 2.58 -6.01
N ARG A 220 18.23 3.79 -6.39
CA ARG A 220 16.90 4.04 -6.98
C ARG A 220 16.95 3.74 -8.46
N TYR A 221 16.31 2.65 -8.89
CA TYR A 221 16.37 2.17 -10.28
C TYR A 221 15.29 2.80 -11.19
N TRP A 222 14.30 3.49 -10.62
CA TRP A 222 13.28 4.21 -11.38
C TRP A 222 12.80 5.46 -10.64
N GLN A 223 12.39 6.47 -11.40
CA GLN A 223 11.69 7.64 -10.91
C GLN A 223 10.69 8.11 -11.97
N PRO A 224 9.51 8.64 -11.59
CA PRO A 224 8.56 9.15 -12.56
C PRO A 224 9.09 10.43 -13.20
N ASP A 225 8.83 10.61 -14.50
CA ASP A 225 9.10 11.86 -15.20
C ASP A 225 7.79 12.52 -15.65
N PHE A 226 7.38 13.57 -14.94
CA PHE A 226 6.23 14.40 -15.33
C PHE A 226 6.61 15.57 -16.24
N ALA A 227 7.83 15.60 -16.78
CA ALA A 227 8.16 16.52 -17.85
C ALA A 227 7.22 16.22 -19.03
N THR A 228 6.51 17.25 -19.51
CA THR A 228 5.65 17.07 -20.67
C THR A 228 6.53 16.71 -21.86
N ASP A 229 6.30 15.53 -22.43
CA ASP A 229 6.94 15.14 -23.68
C ASP A 229 6.53 16.15 -24.77
N PRO A 230 7.50 16.86 -25.40
CA PRO A 230 7.21 17.79 -26.49
C PRO A 230 6.42 17.14 -27.63
N SER A 231 6.58 15.83 -27.86
CA SER A 231 5.82 15.05 -28.85
C SER A 231 4.33 14.94 -28.50
N LEU A 232 4.00 14.92 -27.21
CA LEU A 232 2.63 14.85 -26.68
C LEU A 232 2.05 16.24 -26.37
N ALA A 233 2.84 17.30 -26.49
CA ALA A 233 2.43 18.66 -26.10
C ALA A 233 1.20 19.15 -26.87
N LYS A 234 0.90 18.63 -28.06
CA LYS A 234 -0.29 18.99 -28.87
C LYS A 234 -1.36 17.89 -28.94
N LEU A 235 -1.23 16.81 -28.18
CA LEU A 235 -2.19 15.71 -28.13
C LEU A 235 -3.61 16.21 -27.87
N SER A 236 -4.56 15.79 -28.69
CA SER A 236 -5.99 16.01 -28.49
C SER A 236 -6.52 15.12 -27.37
N LEU A 237 -7.73 15.41 -26.89
CA LEU A 237 -8.37 14.59 -25.87
C LEU A 237 -8.72 13.18 -26.37
N ASP A 238 -9.08 13.06 -27.65
CA ASP A 238 -9.39 11.76 -28.27
C ASP A 238 -8.14 10.89 -28.41
N GLU A 239 -7.04 11.46 -28.92
CA GLU A 239 -5.76 10.75 -29.01
C GLU A 239 -5.23 10.35 -27.63
N ALA A 240 -5.45 11.19 -26.60
CA ALA A 240 -5.11 10.85 -25.21
C ALA A 240 -5.92 9.65 -24.70
N ALA A 241 -7.22 9.61 -25.01
CA ALA A 241 -8.08 8.48 -24.66
C ALA A 241 -7.69 7.21 -25.42
N ASP A 242 -7.33 7.32 -26.71
CA ASP A 242 -6.92 6.18 -27.54
C ASP A 242 -5.64 5.52 -27.00
N ARG A 243 -4.61 6.33 -26.72
CA ARG A 243 -3.34 5.83 -26.15
C ARG A 243 -3.54 5.23 -24.76
N LEU A 244 -4.40 5.84 -23.94
CA LEU A 244 -4.74 5.31 -22.63
C LEU A 244 -5.50 3.98 -22.74
N GLU A 245 -6.42 3.83 -23.71
CA GLU A 245 -7.10 2.56 -23.99
C GLU A 245 -6.12 1.46 -24.35
N GLU A 246 -5.22 1.75 -25.28
CA GLU A 246 -4.18 0.82 -25.74
C GLU A 246 -3.34 0.31 -24.57
N LYS A 247 -2.77 1.24 -23.78
CA LYS A 247 -1.91 0.86 -22.64
C LYS A 247 -2.66 0.13 -21.53
N LEU A 248 -3.89 0.53 -21.24
CA LEU A 248 -4.71 -0.19 -20.26
C LEU A 248 -5.09 -1.60 -20.75
N LEU A 249 -5.42 -1.77 -22.03
CA LEU A 249 -5.69 -3.10 -22.59
C LEU A 249 -4.46 -4.00 -22.52
N ASP A 250 -3.27 -3.48 -22.81
CA ASP A 250 -2.02 -4.23 -22.67
C ASP A 250 -1.74 -4.58 -21.21
N ALA A 251 -1.85 -3.61 -20.29
CA ALA A 251 -1.65 -3.80 -18.86
C ALA A 251 -2.61 -4.83 -18.25
N ILE A 252 -3.89 -4.80 -18.66
CA ILE A 252 -4.92 -5.76 -18.22
C ILE A 252 -4.62 -7.14 -18.81
N ARG A 253 -4.26 -7.24 -20.10
CA ARG A 253 -3.92 -8.52 -20.74
C ARG A 253 -2.80 -9.25 -20.00
N LEU A 254 -1.77 -8.51 -19.58
CA LEU A 254 -0.68 -9.05 -18.78
C LEU A 254 -1.15 -9.51 -17.39
N ARG A 255 -1.99 -8.72 -16.72
CA ARG A 255 -2.53 -9.02 -15.37
C ARG A 255 -3.61 -10.11 -15.35
N LEU A 256 -4.16 -10.51 -16.49
CA LEU A 256 -5.05 -11.66 -16.61
C LEU A 256 -4.30 -13.00 -16.70
N ARG A 257 -2.96 -12.99 -16.80
CA ARG A 257 -2.14 -14.21 -16.76
C ARG A 257 -2.14 -14.80 -15.34
N ALA A 258 -2.91 -15.85 -15.11
CA ALA A 258 -2.96 -16.61 -13.86
C ALA A 258 -3.46 -18.04 -14.12
N ASP A 259 -3.05 -19.02 -13.29
CA ASP A 259 -3.59 -20.39 -13.35
C ASP A 259 -4.92 -20.52 -12.58
N VAL A 260 -5.43 -19.41 -12.04
CA VAL A 260 -6.66 -19.31 -11.24
C VAL A 260 -7.57 -18.21 -11.80
N PRO A 261 -8.89 -18.28 -11.56
CA PRO A 261 -9.81 -17.23 -12.02
C PRO A 261 -9.45 -15.85 -11.47
N VAL A 262 -9.61 -14.83 -12.31
CA VAL A 262 -9.38 -13.41 -11.97
C VAL A 262 -10.72 -12.67 -11.93
N GLY A 263 -11.04 -12.08 -10.77
CA GLY A 263 -12.21 -11.22 -10.60
C GLY A 263 -11.89 -9.73 -10.81
N VAL A 264 -12.89 -8.87 -10.62
CA VAL A 264 -12.71 -7.41 -10.67
C VAL A 264 -13.48 -6.71 -9.55
N TYR A 265 -12.89 -5.69 -8.94
CA TYR A 265 -13.62 -4.79 -8.04
C TYR A 265 -14.46 -3.80 -8.83
N ILE A 266 -15.71 -3.58 -8.40
CA ILE A 266 -16.61 -2.57 -8.94
C ILE A 266 -17.14 -1.73 -7.78
N SER A 267 -16.70 -0.48 -7.70
CA SER A 267 -17.21 0.50 -6.73
C SER A 267 -18.41 1.30 -7.24
N GLY A 268 -18.68 1.27 -8.56
CA GLY A 268 -19.58 2.23 -9.22
C GLY A 268 -18.90 3.57 -9.53
N GLY A 269 -17.64 3.74 -9.16
CA GLY A 269 -16.76 4.82 -9.59
C GLY A 269 -16.22 4.61 -11.02
N LEU A 270 -15.75 5.71 -11.63
CA LEU A 270 -15.22 5.71 -13.00
C LEU A 270 -14.10 4.69 -13.22
N ASP A 271 -13.19 4.59 -12.26
CA ASP A 271 -11.89 3.94 -12.41
C ASP A 271 -12.05 2.42 -12.50
N SER A 272 -12.66 1.83 -11.47
CA SER A 272 -12.98 0.41 -11.43
C SER A 272 -13.93 -0.02 -12.56
N SER A 273 -14.84 0.88 -12.97
CA SER A 273 -15.77 0.58 -14.06
C SER A 273 -15.06 0.48 -15.42
N VAL A 274 -14.06 1.33 -15.66
CA VAL A 274 -13.23 1.24 -16.87
C VAL A 274 -12.44 -0.06 -16.87
N ILE A 275 -11.82 -0.42 -15.74
CA ILE A 275 -11.09 -1.69 -15.63
C ILE A 275 -12.01 -2.88 -15.91
N ALA A 276 -13.21 -2.91 -15.30
CA ALA A 276 -14.18 -3.98 -15.54
C ALA A 276 -14.60 -4.06 -17.02
N ALA A 277 -14.90 -2.92 -17.65
CA ALA A 277 -15.29 -2.88 -19.06
C ALA A 277 -14.18 -3.35 -20.01
N LEU A 278 -12.93 -2.92 -19.77
CA LEU A 278 -11.79 -3.32 -20.60
C LEU A 278 -11.36 -4.77 -20.34
N ALA A 279 -11.40 -5.25 -19.10
CA ALA A 279 -11.17 -6.65 -18.77
C ALA A 279 -12.16 -7.57 -19.47
N ARG A 280 -13.45 -7.19 -19.49
CA ARG A 280 -14.50 -7.93 -20.19
C ARG A 280 -14.28 -8.02 -21.70
N LYS A 281 -13.65 -7.03 -22.32
CA LYS A 281 -13.29 -7.10 -23.75
C LYS A 281 -12.23 -8.15 -24.04
N LEU A 282 -11.33 -8.39 -23.09
CA LEU A 282 -10.22 -9.34 -23.23
C LEU A 282 -10.62 -10.75 -22.80
N ASP A 283 -11.46 -10.86 -21.79
CA ASP A 283 -12.00 -12.12 -21.29
C ASP A 283 -13.50 -12.24 -21.61
N THR A 284 -13.79 -13.02 -22.65
CA THR A 284 -15.16 -13.32 -23.09
C THR A 284 -15.82 -14.46 -22.30
N THR A 285 -15.15 -15.01 -21.29
CA THR A 285 -15.67 -16.13 -20.47
C THR A 285 -16.55 -15.64 -19.31
N HIS A 286 -16.50 -16.28 -18.15
CA HIS A 286 -17.29 -15.94 -16.98
C HIS A 286 -16.47 -15.07 -16.02
N MET A 287 -16.82 -13.79 -15.86
CA MET A 287 -16.08 -12.86 -14.99
C MET A 287 -16.89 -12.49 -13.75
N HIS A 288 -16.28 -12.71 -12.58
CA HIS A 288 -16.84 -12.31 -11.29
C HIS A 288 -16.50 -10.86 -10.98
N SER A 289 -17.47 -10.10 -10.46
CA SER A 289 -17.21 -8.78 -9.91
C SER A 289 -17.65 -8.67 -8.45
N PHE A 290 -16.95 -7.82 -7.70
CA PHE A 290 -17.18 -7.67 -6.27
C PHE A 290 -17.34 -6.21 -5.87
N GLY A 291 -18.32 -5.92 -5.01
CA GLY A 291 -18.59 -4.57 -4.51
C GLY A 291 -18.94 -4.54 -3.01
N VAL A 292 -18.80 -3.36 -2.41
CA VAL A 292 -19.27 -3.10 -1.03
C VAL A 292 -20.48 -2.19 -1.11
N ARG A 293 -21.53 -2.56 -0.38
CA ARG A 293 -22.72 -1.74 -0.12
C ARG A 293 -22.72 -1.28 1.31
N PHE A 294 -23.39 -0.17 1.60
CA PHE A 294 -23.55 0.34 2.96
C PHE A 294 -25.02 0.43 3.33
N THR A 295 -25.33 0.22 4.61
CA THR A 295 -26.69 0.47 5.13
C THR A 295 -27.06 1.96 5.13
N ASP A 296 -26.04 2.82 5.21
CA ASP A 296 -26.19 4.27 5.14
C ASP A 296 -26.12 4.75 3.68
N ALA A 297 -27.23 5.33 3.22
CA ALA A 297 -27.41 5.88 1.88
C ALA A 297 -26.41 7.00 1.50
N GLY A 298 -25.77 7.64 2.49
CA GLY A 298 -24.70 8.62 2.26
C GLY A 298 -23.42 7.99 1.68
N PHE A 299 -23.19 6.71 1.95
CA PHE A 299 -22.03 5.94 1.49
C PHE A 299 -22.39 4.91 0.40
N ASP A 300 -23.68 4.59 0.25
CA ASP A 300 -24.12 3.54 -0.67
C ASP A 300 -24.01 3.93 -2.16
N GLU A 301 -23.24 3.15 -2.91
CA GLU A 301 -23.06 3.26 -4.37
C GLU A 301 -23.69 2.09 -5.14
N THR A 302 -24.53 1.28 -4.48
CA THR A 302 -25.20 0.10 -5.04
C THR A 302 -25.84 0.34 -6.42
N PRO A 303 -26.60 1.43 -6.66
CA PRO A 303 -27.23 1.63 -7.96
C PRO A 303 -26.21 1.73 -9.10
N GLN A 304 -25.07 2.39 -8.86
CA GLN A 304 -24.01 2.51 -9.85
C GLN A 304 -23.25 1.20 -10.03
N GLN A 305 -22.98 0.47 -8.94
CA GLN A 305 -22.34 -0.85 -8.99
C GLN A 305 -23.16 -1.82 -9.85
N ARG A 306 -24.47 -1.93 -9.60
CA ARG A 306 -25.38 -2.79 -10.36
C ARG A 306 -25.52 -2.36 -11.82
N LEU A 307 -25.54 -1.05 -12.10
CA LEU A 307 -25.57 -0.54 -13.47
C LEU A 307 -24.32 -0.98 -14.24
N VAL A 308 -23.14 -0.86 -13.64
CA VAL A 308 -21.88 -1.28 -14.27
C VAL A 308 -21.84 -2.79 -14.44
N ALA A 309 -22.14 -3.55 -13.39
CA ALA A 309 -22.15 -5.00 -13.44
C ALA A 309 -23.11 -5.54 -14.51
N GLY A 310 -24.31 -4.97 -14.62
CA GLY A 310 -25.30 -5.32 -15.65
C GLY A 310 -24.85 -4.91 -17.05
N HIS A 311 -24.22 -3.74 -17.20
CA HIS A 311 -23.71 -3.27 -18.50
C HIS A 311 -22.52 -4.11 -19.00
N VAL A 312 -21.60 -4.45 -18.11
CA VAL A 312 -20.41 -5.27 -18.42
C VAL A 312 -20.79 -6.76 -18.54
N GLY A 313 -21.85 -7.19 -17.86
CA GLY A 313 -22.30 -8.59 -17.86
C GLY A 313 -21.42 -9.50 -17.01
N THR A 314 -21.13 -9.07 -15.76
CA THR A 314 -20.38 -9.85 -14.77
C THR A 314 -21.31 -10.59 -13.81
N GLU A 315 -20.88 -11.73 -13.26
CA GLU A 315 -21.51 -12.30 -12.06
C GLU A 315 -21.13 -11.44 -10.85
N HIS A 316 -22.07 -10.61 -10.39
CA HIS A 316 -21.81 -9.63 -9.35
C HIS A 316 -22.10 -10.17 -7.96
N HIS A 317 -21.12 -10.04 -7.09
CA HIS A 317 -21.15 -10.36 -5.67
C HIS A 317 -21.01 -9.07 -4.88
N ASP A 318 -21.81 -8.91 -3.84
CA ASP A 318 -21.72 -7.74 -2.97
C ASP A 318 -21.89 -8.12 -1.50
N ILE A 319 -21.25 -7.33 -0.63
CA ILE A 319 -21.45 -7.43 0.82
C ILE A 319 -22.13 -6.16 1.32
N LEU A 320 -23.17 -6.33 2.14
CA LEU A 320 -23.76 -5.22 2.89
C LEU A 320 -22.92 -5.00 4.15
N CYS A 321 -22.21 -3.88 4.20
CA CYS A 321 -21.41 -3.47 5.34
C CYS A 321 -22.23 -2.57 6.28
N SER A 322 -22.54 -3.09 7.46
CA SER A 322 -23.16 -2.35 8.56
C SER A 322 -22.09 -1.74 9.49
N PRO A 323 -22.47 -0.79 10.37
CA PRO A 323 -21.60 -0.34 11.45
C PRO A 323 -21.03 -1.48 12.31
N GLN A 324 -21.82 -2.50 12.60
CA GLN A 324 -21.42 -3.68 13.38
C GLN A 324 -20.35 -4.51 12.66
N ASP A 325 -20.43 -4.61 11.33
CA ASP A 325 -19.39 -5.30 10.55
C ASP A 325 -18.06 -4.54 10.59
N ILE A 326 -18.11 -3.20 10.56
CA ILE A 326 -16.92 -2.35 10.74
C ILE A 326 -16.33 -2.57 12.15
N GLN A 327 -17.17 -2.53 13.18
CA GLN A 327 -16.76 -2.74 14.57
C GLN A 327 -16.07 -4.09 14.77
N ALA A 328 -16.61 -5.16 14.18
CA ALA A 328 -16.08 -6.51 14.29
C ALA A 328 -14.77 -6.69 13.50
N ALA A 329 -14.66 -6.07 12.32
CA ALA A 329 -13.47 -6.20 11.48
C ALA A 329 -12.28 -5.35 11.93
N LEU A 330 -12.52 -4.21 12.59
CA LEU A 330 -11.48 -3.22 12.87
C LEU A 330 -10.27 -3.76 13.66
N PRO A 331 -10.42 -4.61 14.70
CA PRO A 331 -9.27 -5.19 15.39
C PRO A 331 -8.33 -6.01 14.48
N ASP A 332 -8.89 -6.81 13.56
CA ASP A 332 -8.10 -7.57 12.59
C ASP A 332 -7.46 -6.64 11.55
N VAL A 333 -8.18 -5.62 11.11
CA VAL A 333 -7.65 -4.60 10.19
C VAL A 333 -6.43 -3.90 10.77
N ILE A 334 -6.45 -3.52 12.05
CA ILE A 334 -5.29 -2.91 12.72
C ILE A 334 -4.13 -3.91 12.86
N ARG A 335 -4.44 -5.16 13.16
CA ARG A 335 -3.44 -6.24 13.24
C ARG A 335 -2.70 -6.47 11.92
N HIS A 336 -3.40 -6.40 10.79
CA HIS A 336 -2.80 -6.59 9.47
C HIS A 336 -2.20 -5.31 8.90
N GLY A 337 -2.78 -4.16 9.24
CA GLY A 337 -2.31 -2.83 8.81
C GLY A 337 -1.02 -2.39 9.52
N GLU A 338 -0.80 -2.81 10.77
CA GLU A 338 0.41 -2.52 11.56
C GLU A 338 0.75 -1.02 11.69
N THR A 339 -0.28 -0.18 11.61
CA THR A 339 -0.19 1.28 11.77
C THR A 339 -1.53 1.81 12.30
N PRO A 340 -1.55 2.89 13.09
CA PRO A 340 -2.80 3.57 13.42
C PRO A 340 -3.50 4.04 12.16
N LEU A 341 -4.83 3.96 12.15
CA LEU A 341 -5.67 4.38 11.03
C LEU A 341 -6.54 5.54 11.47
N VAL A 342 -6.48 6.67 10.76
CA VAL A 342 -7.33 7.84 11.04
C VAL A 342 -8.73 7.72 10.42
N ARG A 343 -9.05 6.59 9.77
CA ARG A 343 -10.32 6.32 9.09
C ARG A 343 -10.64 4.82 9.14
N THR A 344 -11.93 4.50 9.06
CA THR A 344 -12.46 3.12 9.07
C THR A 344 -12.58 2.50 7.67
N ALA A 345 -12.32 3.25 6.60
CA ALA A 345 -12.44 2.78 5.21
C ALA A 345 -11.67 1.48 4.85
N PRO A 346 -10.52 1.17 5.48
CA PRO A 346 -9.89 -0.15 5.34
C PRO A 346 -10.77 -1.35 5.75
N ALA A 347 -11.68 -1.20 6.72
CA ALA A 347 -12.46 -2.32 7.23
C ALA A 347 -13.44 -2.90 6.20
N PRO A 348 -14.24 -2.11 5.47
CA PRO A 348 -15.07 -2.68 4.40
C PRO A 348 -14.28 -3.33 3.26
N LEU A 349 -13.06 -2.87 2.96
CA LEU A 349 -12.19 -3.52 1.95
C LEU A 349 -11.63 -4.87 2.46
N PHE A 350 -11.32 -4.96 3.76
CA PHE A 350 -11.02 -6.24 4.39
C PHE A 350 -12.20 -7.21 4.27
N LEU A 351 -13.43 -6.76 4.56
CA LEU A 351 -14.65 -7.57 4.37
C LEU A 351 -14.84 -7.99 2.90
N LEU A 352 -14.60 -7.07 1.95
CA LEU A 352 -14.68 -7.36 0.52
C LEU A 352 -13.70 -8.45 0.11
N SER A 353 -12.45 -8.39 0.57
CA SER A 353 -11.45 -9.42 0.25
C SER A 353 -11.82 -10.80 0.82
N ARG A 354 -12.51 -10.83 1.98
CA ARG A 354 -13.05 -12.08 2.51
C ARG A 354 -14.13 -12.67 1.61
N LEU A 355 -15.07 -11.83 1.13
CA LEU A 355 -16.09 -12.27 0.17
C LEU A 355 -15.44 -12.85 -1.10
N VAL A 356 -14.42 -12.18 -1.65
CA VAL A 356 -13.66 -12.71 -2.81
C VAL A 356 -13.13 -14.12 -2.53
N ARG A 357 -12.51 -14.31 -1.36
CA ARG A 357 -11.93 -15.59 -0.96
C ARG A 357 -13.00 -16.67 -0.80
N GLU A 358 -14.11 -16.34 -0.16
CA GLU A 358 -15.27 -17.23 0.05
C GLU A 358 -15.93 -17.62 -1.29
N SER A 359 -15.88 -16.75 -2.30
CA SER A 359 -16.31 -17.05 -3.68
C SER A 359 -15.30 -17.89 -4.48
N GLY A 360 -14.21 -18.38 -3.87
CA GLY A 360 -13.21 -19.21 -4.53
C GLY A 360 -12.25 -18.45 -5.47
N ILE A 361 -12.26 -17.12 -5.42
CA ILE A 361 -11.37 -16.26 -6.20
C ILE A 361 -10.15 -15.89 -5.36
N ARG A 362 -8.98 -15.81 -6.00
CA ARG A 362 -7.71 -15.47 -5.33
C ARG A 362 -7.07 -14.20 -5.87
N VAL A 363 -7.49 -13.75 -7.05
CA VAL A 363 -6.90 -12.62 -7.78
C VAL A 363 -8.01 -11.68 -8.22
N VAL A 364 -7.82 -10.39 -8.01
CA VAL A 364 -8.77 -9.35 -8.45
C VAL A 364 -8.05 -8.18 -9.11
N LEU A 365 -8.64 -7.63 -10.17
CA LEU A 365 -8.24 -6.35 -10.75
C LEU A 365 -8.90 -5.19 -10.01
N SER A 366 -8.15 -4.11 -9.80
CA SER A 366 -8.68 -2.89 -9.17
C SER A 366 -8.22 -1.60 -9.85
N GLY A 367 -8.91 -0.50 -9.54
CA GLY A 367 -8.80 0.79 -10.24
C GLY A 367 -7.89 1.84 -9.59
N GLU A 368 -7.19 1.51 -8.50
CA GLU A 368 -6.28 2.43 -7.80
C GLU A 368 -5.13 2.88 -8.70
N GLY A 369 -4.63 4.10 -8.48
CA GLY A 369 -3.65 4.77 -9.34
C GLY A 369 -4.28 5.76 -10.30
N ALA A 370 -5.54 5.55 -10.71
CA ALA A 370 -6.21 6.45 -11.65
C ALA A 370 -6.36 7.88 -11.10
N ASP A 371 -6.66 8.03 -9.81
CA ASP A 371 -6.81 9.36 -9.20
C ASP A 371 -5.48 10.13 -9.16
N GLU A 372 -4.40 9.44 -8.81
CA GLU A 372 -3.06 9.98 -8.69
C GLU A 372 -2.50 10.41 -10.04
N TRP A 373 -2.61 9.55 -11.06
CA TRP A 373 -2.05 9.78 -12.38
C TRP A 373 -2.88 10.71 -13.26
N LEU A 374 -4.21 10.73 -13.08
CA LEU A 374 -5.15 11.48 -13.94
C LEU A 374 -5.92 12.58 -13.19
N ALA A 375 -5.37 13.03 -12.05
CA ALA A 375 -5.82 14.18 -11.29
C ALA A 375 -7.27 14.09 -10.78
N GLY A 376 -7.65 12.93 -10.21
CA GLY A 376 -9.02 12.63 -9.75
C GLY A 376 -9.40 13.23 -8.40
N TYR A 377 -8.44 13.48 -7.51
CA TYR A 377 -8.70 13.99 -6.17
C TYR A 377 -9.01 15.48 -6.12
N ASP A 378 -9.81 15.87 -5.14
CA ASP A 378 -10.21 17.26 -4.92
C ASP A 378 -9.03 18.16 -4.54
N ILE A 379 -7.97 17.62 -3.92
CA ILE A 379 -6.74 18.35 -3.60
C ILE A 379 -6.11 19.03 -4.83
N PHE A 380 -6.20 18.42 -6.02
CA PHE A 380 -5.69 18.99 -7.27
C PHE A 380 -6.55 20.17 -7.75
N LYS A 381 -7.86 20.08 -7.53
CA LYS A 381 -8.81 21.16 -7.85
C LYS A 381 -8.65 22.31 -6.86
N GLU A 382 -8.50 22.00 -5.57
CA GLU A 382 -8.21 22.96 -4.50
C GLU A 382 -6.92 23.72 -4.78
N ASP A 383 -5.83 23.04 -5.15
CA ASP A 383 -4.56 23.67 -5.53
C ASP A 383 -4.75 24.68 -6.66
N LYS A 384 -5.43 24.26 -7.73
CA LYS A 384 -5.72 25.10 -8.89
C LYS A 384 -6.56 26.32 -8.53
N VAL A 385 -7.60 26.15 -7.70
CA VAL A 385 -8.44 27.26 -7.24
C VAL A 385 -7.67 28.20 -6.32
N ARG A 386 -6.87 27.69 -5.37
CA ARG A 386 -6.08 28.51 -4.45
C ARG A 386 -5.01 29.31 -5.19
N ARG A 387 -4.29 28.71 -6.16
CA ARG A 387 -3.34 29.43 -7.03
C ARG A 387 -4.03 30.49 -7.88
N PHE A 388 -5.22 30.19 -8.39
CA PHE A 388 -6.02 31.19 -9.10
C PHE A 388 -6.42 32.33 -8.15
N TRP A 389 -6.86 32.03 -6.93
CA TRP A 389 -7.21 33.04 -5.92
C TRP A 389 -5.99 33.88 -5.49
N ALA A 390 -4.82 33.28 -5.32
CA ALA A 390 -3.56 33.96 -4.95
C ALA A 390 -3.18 35.10 -5.92
N ARG A 391 -3.52 34.99 -7.21
CA ARG A 391 -3.27 36.05 -8.21
C ARG A 391 -4.15 37.30 -8.00
N GLN A 392 -5.21 37.22 -7.22
CA GLN A 392 -6.07 38.35 -6.83
C GLN A 392 -6.68 38.07 -5.45
N PRO A 393 -5.90 38.26 -4.36
CA PRO A 393 -6.26 37.81 -3.02
C PRO A 393 -7.57 38.40 -2.47
N ASP A 394 -7.90 39.62 -2.91
CA ASP A 394 -9.11 40.34 -2.48
C ASP A 394 -10.36 40.02 -3.32
N SER A 395 -10.25 39.08 -4.26
CA SER A 395 -11.40 38.67 -5.07
C SER A 395 -12.47 38.00 -4.22
N LYS A 396 -13.71 38.51 -4.29
CA LYS A 396 -14.91 37.89 -3.69
C LYS A 396 -15.51 36.77 -4.56
N ALA A 397 -15.05 36.62 -5.80
CA ALA A 397 -15.59 35.66 -6.77
C ALA A 397 -14.76 34.37 -6.85
N ARG A 398 -13.42 34.47 -6.84
CA ARG A 398 -12.51 33.33 -6.92
C ARG A 398 -12.72 32.26 -5.83
N PRO A 399 -12.89 32.59 -4.54
CA PRO A 399 -13.11 31.57 -3.51
C PRO A 399 -14.40 30.76 -3.69
N LYS A 400 -15.42 31.29 -4.38
CA LYS A 400 -16.69 30.57 -4.64
C LYS A 400 -16.50 29.33 -5.53
N LEU A 401 -15.36 29.20 -6.21
CA LEU A 401 -15.03 27.99 -6.95
C LEU A 401 -14.77 26.78 -6.04
N LEU A 402 -14.37 27.00 -4.78
CA LEU A 402 -14.20 25.92 -3.78
C LEU A 402 -15.54 25.24 -3.50
N GLY A 403 -16.64 25.99 -3.48
CA GLY A 403 -17.99 25.43 -3.35
C GLY A 403 -18.44 24.55 -4.52
N ARG A 404 -17.74 24.58 -5.67
CA ARG A 404 -17.95 23.64 -6.80
C ARG A 404 -17.09 22.39 -6.68
N VAL A 405 -15.96 22.47 -5.98
CA VAL A 405 -15.10 21.31 -5.71
C VAL A 405 -15.77 20.38 -4.71
N HIS A 406 -16.43 20.94 -3.68
CA HIS A 406 -17.12 20.17 -2.64
C HIS A 406 -18.65 20.30 -2.76
N PRO A 407 -19.30 19.68 -3.74
CA PRO A 407 -20.75 19.80 -3.93
C PRO A 407 -21.53 19.31 -2.71
N PHE A 408 -21.01 18.34 -1.96
CA PHE A 408 -21.64 17.78 -0.77
C PHE A 408 -21.51 18.67 0.48
N ALA A 409 -20.50 19.55 0.53
CA ALA A 409 -20.39 20.55 1.61
C ALA A 409 -21.54 21.59 1.56
N ALA A 410 -22.24 21.69 0.43
CA ALA A 410 -23.47 22.47 0.28
C ALA A 410 -24.62 21.94 1.13
N VAL A 411 -24.67 20.62 1.32
CA VAL A 411 -25.79 19.94 2.00
C VAL A 411 -25.76 20.20 3.52
N ASN A 412 -24.57 20.44 4.08
CA ASN A 412 -24.38 20.71 5.52
C ASN A 412 -24.35 22.21 5.87
N GLY A 413 -24.75 23.10 4.95
CA GLY A 413 -24.91 24.54 5.22
C GLY A 413 -23.61 25.35 5.40
N GLN A 414 -22.42 24.76 5.22
CA GLN A 414 -21.13 25.44 5.43
C GLN A 414 -20.50 26.00 4.15
N LYS A 415 -21.09 25.72 2.99
CA LYS A 415 -20.59 26.14 1.67
C LYS A 415 -20.45 27.67 1.58
N ASP A 416 -19.29 28.09 1.08
CA ASP A 416 -18.92 29.50 0.86
C ASP A 416 -18.95 30.39 2.11
N SER A 417 -19.06 29.81 3.32
CA SER A 417 -19.03 30.56 4.59
C SER A 417 -17.67 31.25 4.81
N PRO A 418 -17.62 32.34 5.62
CA PRO A 418 -16.36 33.01 5.94
C PRO A 418 -15.31 32.09 6.56
N LEU A 419 -15.74 31.14 7.42
CA LEU A 419 -14.85 30.14 8.03
C LEU A 419 -14.28 29.18 6.99
N TRP A 420 -15.12 28.70 6.06
CA TRP A 420 -14.70 27.85 4.96
C TRP A 420 -13.68 28.55 4.06
N GLN A 421 -13.93 29.80 3.69
CA GLN A 421 -12.99 30.59 2.89
C GLN A 421 -11.68 30.86 3.66
N ALA A 422 -11.77 31.17 4.96
CA ALA A 422 -10.59 31.40 5.80
C ALA A 422 -9.69 30.16 5.89
N PHE A 423 -10.28 28.97 5.97
CA PHE A 423 -9.56 27.70 5.94
C PHE A 423 -8.65 27.57 4.70
N PHE A 424 -9.20 27.80 3.51
CA PHE A 424 -8.43 27.71 2.25
C PHE A 424 -7.54 28.93 1.97
N LYS A 425 -7.84 30.10 2.56
CA LYS A 425 -7.04 31.33 2.43
C LYS A 425 -5.71 31.23 3.17
N ARG A 426 -5.62 30.40 4.22
CA ARG A 426 -4.40 30.22 5.01
C ARG A 426 -3.26 29.72 4.12
N GLY A 427 -2.13 30.45 4.13
CA GLY A 427 -0.95 30.15 3.32
C GLY A 427 -1.20 30.14 1.80
N MET A 428 -2.24 30.83 1.32
CA MET A 428 -2.58 30.87 -0.11
C MET A 428 -1.53 31.60 -0.96
N MET A 429 -0.77 32.52 -0.36
CA MET A 429 0.27 33.27 -1.09
C MET A 429 1.56 32.46 -1.31
N ASP A 430 1.74 31.37 -0.56
CA ASP A 430 2.98 30.58 -0.50
C ASP A 430 3.08 29.59 -1.67
N THR A 431 2.66 30.01 -2.87
CA THR A 431 2.50 29.15 -4.06
C THR A 431 3.78 28.45 -4.55
N GLY A 432 4.95 28.86 -4.02
CA GLY A 432 6.25 28.26 -4.26
C GLY A 432 6.66 27.16 -3.27
N GLU A 433 5.93 26.95 -2.17
CA GLU A 433 6.22 25.86 -1.22
C GLU A 433 6.13 24.48 -1.89
N THR A 434 7.04 23.57 -1.52
CA THR A 434 7.16 22.21 -2.08
C THR A 434 5.84 21.44 -2.01
N PHE A 435 5.18 21.49 -0.85
CA PHE A 435 3.95 20.75 -0.57
C PHE A 435 2.72 21.66 -0.48
N TYR A 436 2.71 22.77 -1.23
CA TYR A 436 1.67 23.82 -1.15
C TYR A 436 0.23 23.28 -1.23
N ALA A 437 -0.04 22.28 -2.08
CA ALA A 437 -1.36 21.66 -2.21
C ALA A 437 -1.75 20.86 -0.95
N HIS A 438 -0.80 20.18 -0.32
CA HIS A 438 -1.00 19.28 0.81
C HIS A 438 -1.05 20.02 2.16
N ARG A 439 -0.40 21.18 2.24
CA ARG A 439 -0.28 22.02 3.44
C ARG A 439 -1.63 22.27 4.14
N THR A 440 -2.69 22.51 3.38
CA THR A 440 -4.04 22.74 3.93
C THR A 440 -4.57 21.52 4.68
N ARG A 441 -4.44 20.33 4.08
CA ARG A 441 -4.82 19.04 4.69
C ARG A 441 -3.99 18.75 5.94
N TRP A 442 -2.66 18.85 5.84
CA TRP A 442 -1.76 18.54 6.95
C TRP A 442 -1.97 19.48 8.15
N ARG A 443 -2.11 20.79 7.93
CA ARG A 443 -2.43 21.75 9.00
C ARG A 443 -3.78 21.46 9.67
N ASN A 444 -4.74 20.92 8.92
CA ASN A 444 -6.03 20.54 9.48
C ASN A 444 -5.91 19.31 10.37
N THR A 445 -5.21 18.27 9.90
CA THR A 445 -5.06 17.00 10.63
C THR A 445 -4.05 17.09 11.77
N ALA A 446 -3.04 17.98 11.72
CA ALA A 446 -2.10 18.23 12.83
C ALA A 446 -2.80 18.54 14.16
N TRP A 447 -4.06 19.02 14.12
CA TRP A 447 -4.92 19.15 15.30
C TRP A 447 -5.00 17.87 16.13
N SER A 448 -5.01 16.70 15.49
CA SER A 448 -5.13 15.38 16.11
C SER A 448 -3.94 15.04 17.03
N GLN A 449 -2.77 15.66 16.83
CA GLN A 449 -1.61 15.45 17.72
C GLN A 449 -1.90 15.82 19.17
N ARG A 450 -2.88 16.69 19.46
CA ARG A 450 -3.28 17.05 20.84
C ARG A 450 -3.77 15.87 21.68
N LEU A 451 -4.15 14.77 21.04
CA LEU A 451 -4.62 13.56 21.70
C LEU A 451 -3.47 12.59 22.01
N LEU A 452 -2.27 12.87 21.51
CA LEU A 452 -1.05 12.11 21.80
C LEU A 452 -0.47 12.56 23.13
N SER A 453 0.35 11.73 23.79
CA SER A 453 0.99 12.12 25.04
C SER A 453 2.01 13.26 24.83
N ALA A 454 2.37 13.95 25.91
CA ALA A 454 3.33 15.04 25.86
C ALA A 454 4.68 14.62 25.25
N ASP A 455 5.15 13.40 25.54
CA ASP A 455 6.39 12.84 25.00
C ASP A 455 6.29 12.65 23.48
N VAL A 456 5.17 12.11 22.98
CA VAL A 456 4.95 11.95 21.53
C VAL A 456 4.85 13.31 20.85
N GLN A 457 4.09 14.25 21.42
CA GLN A 457 3.98 15.62 20.90
C GLN A 457 5.34 16.33 20.84
N ALA A 458 6.23 16.11 21.83
CA ALA A 458 7.56 16.71 21.86
C ALA A 458 8.48 16.21 20.73
N THR A 459 8.18 15.05 20.12
CA THR A 459 8.93 14.51 18.98
C THR A 459 8.34 14.90 17.62
N ALA A 460 7.20 15.61 17.59
CA ALA A 460 6.57 16.03 16.35
C ALA A 460 7.44 17.04 15.59
N ASP A 461 7.89 16.66 14.40
CA ASP A 461 8.69 17.49 13.52
C ASP A 461 8.21 17.38 12.07
N ASP A 462 7.26 18.24 11.70
CA ASP A 462 6.73 18.35 10.34
C ASP A 462 7.83 18.71 9.33
N ALA A 463 8.85 19.47 9.74
CA ALA A 463 9.96 19.85 8.87
C ALA A 463 10.86 18.65 8.56
N ALA A 464 11.11 17.77 9.53
CA ALA A 464 11.83 16.52 9.31
C ALA A 464 11.05 15.58 8.38
N PHE A 465 9.73 15.45 8.53
CA PHE A 465 8.89 14.70 7.58
C PHE A 465 9.04 15.25 6.16
N GLU A 466 8.91 16.57 6.00
CA GLU A 466 9.01 17.22 4.70
C GLU A 466 10.40 17.11 4.09
N ALA A 467 11.46 17.23 4.89
CA ALA A 467 12.83 17.03 4.45
C ALA A 467 13.04 15.58 3.96
N HIS A 468 12.47 14.60 4.65
CA HIS A 468 12.56 13.20 4.26
C HIS A 468 11.86 12.92 2.92
N VAL A 469 10.66 13.47 2.72
CA VAL A 469 9.95 13.37 1.44
C VAL A 469 10.72 14.13 0.36
N ALA A 470 11.22 15.34 0.67
CA ALA A 470 11.95 16.19 -0.28
C ALA A 470 13.28 15.58 -0.74
N ALA A 471 13.95 14.78 0.10
CA ALA A 471 15.16 14.04 -0.26
C ALA A 471 14.95 13.07 -1.44
N HIS A 472 13.70 12.71 -1.73
CA HIS A 472 13.33 11.76 -2.78
C HIS A 472 12.68 12.43 -4.00
N LEU A 473 12.73 13.77 -4.10
CA LEU A 473 12.23 14.48 -5.27
C LEU A 473 12.91 13.95 -6.56
N PRO A 474 12.14 13.68 -7.62
CA PRO A 474 12.70 13.26 -8.90
C PRO A 474 13.50 14.39 -9.58
N ASP A 475 14.40 14.00 -10.47
CA ASP A 475 15.17 14.97 -11.23
C ASP A 475 14.27 15.88 -12.07
N GLY A 476 14.59 17.17 -12.09
CA GLY A 476 13.80 18.15 -12.84
C GLY A 476 12.42 18.47 -12.26
N TRP A 477 12.09 17.98 -11.05
CA TRP A 477 10.82 18.28 -10.35
C TRP A 477 10.47 19.77 -10.33
N SER A 478 11.48 20.64 -10.15
CA SER A 478 11.31 22.10 -10.12
C SER A 478 10.83 22.71 -11.44
N ARG A 479 10.87 21.97 -12.55
CA ARG A 479 10.37 22.37 -13.87
C ARG A 479 8.96 21.87 -14.15
N TRP A 480 8.45 20.93 -13.36
CA TRP A 480 7.12 20.37 -13.54
C TRP A 480 6.03 21.42 -13.27
N SER A 481 4.87 21.21 -13.87
CA SER A 481 3.68 22.03 -13.59
C SER A 481 3.25 21.89 -12.12
N PRO A 482 2.47 22.85 -11.59
CA PRO A 482 1.92 22.72 -10.24
C PRO A 482 1.07 21.46 -10.02
N LEU A 483 0.34 21.02 -11.06
CA LEU A 483 -0.44 19.80 -11.00
C LEU A 483 0.48 18.60 -10.83
N ALA A 484 1.46 18.45 -11.72
CA ALA A 484 2.42 17.34 -11.67
C ALA A 484 3.17 17.24 -10.33
N ARG A 485 3.60 18.38 -9.76
CA ARG A 485 4.23 18.41 -8.41
C ARG A 485 3.28 17.89 -7.33
N SER A 486 2.01 18.28 -7.42
CA SER A 486 0.98 17.83 -6.47
C SER A 486 0.66 16.35 -6.67
N GLN A 487 0.63 15.85 -7.91
CA GLN A 487 0.42 14.43 -8.22
C GLN A 487 1.54 13.56 -7.63
N TRP A 488 2.79 13.97 -7.84
CA TRP A 488 3.93 13.27 -7.23
C TRP A 488 3.87 13.28 -5.70
N ALA A 489 3.55 14.43 -5.08
CA ALA A 489 3.43 14.50 -3.63
C ALA A 489 2.31 13.58 -3.10
N GLU A 490 1.19 13.46 -3.82
CA GLU A 490 0.10 12.56 -3.43
C GLU A 490 0.53 11.09 -3.58
N ILE A 491 1.26 10.76 -4.65
CA ILE A 491 1.85 9.43 -4.84
C ILE A 491 2.77 9.06 -3.67
N ALA A 492 3.73 9.95 -3.36
CA ALA A 492 4.76 9.70 -2.37
C ALA A 492 4.25 9.70 -0.92
N THR A 493 3.24 10.53 -0.59
CA THR A 493 2.81 10.75 0.80
C THR A 493 1.46 10.12 1.15
N PHE A 494 0.67 9.70 0.14
CA PHE A 494 -0.63 9.10 0.34
C PHE A 494 -0.78 7.74 -0.37
N MET A 495 -0.54 7.67 -1.69
CA MET A 495 -0.78 6.43 -2.43
C MET A 495 0.10 5.28 -1.94
N THR A 496 1.42 5.45 -1.99
CA THR A 496 2.37 4.41 -1.61
C THR A 496 2.29 4.04 -0.12
N PRO A 497 2.37 4.98 0.85
CA PRO A 497 2.46 4.61 2.26
C PRO A 497 1.11 4.29 2.92
N TYR A 498 -0.02 4.75 2.36
CA TYR A 498 -1.34 4.57 2.96
C TYR A 498 -2.31 3.80 2.06
N LEU A 499 -2.56 4.25 0.83
CA LEU A 499 -3.59 3.64 -0.03
C LEU A 499 -3.23 2.20 -0.41
N LEU A 500 -2.06 1.99 -1.03
CA LEU A 500 -1.62 0.66 -1.48
C LEU A 500 -1.31 -0.28 -0.31
N SER A 501 -1.01 0.28 0.87
CA SER A 501 -0.77 -0.48 2.10
C SER A 501 -2.08 -0.82 2.82
N ALA A 502 -2.67 0.16 3.52
CA ALA A 502 -3.78 -0.07 4.44
C ALA A 502 -5.14 -0.26 3.75
N GLN A 503 -5.29 0.13 2.48
CA GLN A 503 -6.51 -0.12 1.68
C GLN A 503 -6.29 -1.10 0.52
N GLY A 504 -5.05 -1.49 0.27
CA GLY A 504 -4.69 -2.45 -0.76
C GLY A 504 -4.17 -3.74 -0.14
N ASP A 505 -2.85 -3.91 -0.19
CA ASP A 505 -2.13 -5.13 0.13
C ASP A 505 -2.46 -5.69 1.52
N ARG A 506 -2.46 -4.87 2.58
CA ARG A 506 -2.61 -5.39 3.96
C ARG A 506 -3.97 -6.02 4.23
N VAL A 507 -5.03 -5.36 3.78
CA VAL A 507 -6.40 -5.84 3.99
C VAL A 507 -6.75 -6.98 3.06
N ALA A 508 -6.26 -6.97 1.82
CA ALA A 508 -6.48 -8.04 0.86
C ALA A 508 -5.72 -9.32 1.26
N MET A 509 -4.43 -9.19 1.62
CA MET A 509 -3.60 -10.32 2.00
C MET A 509 -3.99 -10.94 3.33
N ALA A 510 -4.70 -10.22 4.20
CA ALA A 510 -5.31 -10.79 5.39
C ALA A 510 -6.29 -11.94 5.07
N ASN A 511 -6.86 -11.95 3.85
CA ASN A 511 -7.71 -13.02 3.34
C ASN A 511 -7.07 -13.76 2.14
N SER A 512 -5.74 -13.68 2.00
CA SER A 512 -4.97 -14.30 0.92
C SER A 512 -5.46 -13.93 -0.48
N ILE A 513 -5.73 -12.64 -0.72
CA ILE A 513 -6.15 -12.10 -2.03
C ILE A 513 -5.04 -11.25 -2.64
N GLU A 514 -4.68 -11.58 -3.89
CA GLU A 514 -3.83 -10.74 -4.72
C GLU A 514 -4.65 -9.69 -5.47
N VAL A 515 -4.39 -8.41 -5.19
CA VAL A 515 -4.94 -7.29 -5.96
C VAL A 515 -3.93 -6.88 -7.01
N ARG A 516 -4.36 -6.74 -8.27
CA ARG A 516 -3.55 -6.29 -9.40
C ARG A 516 -4.05 -4.95 -9.90
N TYR A 517 -3.14 -4.02 -10.17
CA TYR A 517 -3.46 -2.62 -10.48
C TYR A 517 -3.04 -2.22 -11.91
N PRO A 518 -3.94 -2.23 -12.91
CA PRO A 518 -3.58 -1.88 -14.29
C PRO A 518 -3.15 -0.42 -14.47
N PHE A 519 -3.67 0.52 -13.67
CA PHE A 519 -3.22 1.91 -13.71
C PHE A 519 -1.80 2.13 -13.16
N LEU A 520 -1.23 1.12 -12.51
CA LEU A 520 0.13 1.13 -11.98
C LEU A 520 1.09 0.30 -12.85
N ASP A 521 0.68 -0.03 -14.08
CA ASP A 521 1.58 -0.65 -15.05
C ASP A 521 2.65 0.34 -15.52
N PRO A 522 3.92 -0.10 -15.65
CA PRO A 522 5.01 0.70 -16.19
C PRO A 522 4.72 1.46 -17.50
N ALA A 523 3.90 0.90 -18.39
CA ALA A 523 3.56 1.58 -19.65
C ALA A 523 2.41 2.58 -19.49
N VAL A 524 1.55 2.38 -18.47
CA VAL A 524 0.42 3.27 -18.18
C VAL A 524 0.87 4.45 -17.32
N ASP A 525 1.72 4.23 -16.32
CA ASP A 525 2.24 5.30 -15.46
C ASP A 525 3.17 6.24 -16.25
N ASP A 526 4.10 5.70 -17.05
CA ASP A 526 5.00 6.48 -17.93
C ASP A 526 4.18 7.31 -18.94
N LEU A 527 3.12 6.74 -19.53
CA LEU A 527 2.20 7.50 -20.39
C LEU A 527 1.52 8.63 -19.62
N CYS A 528 0.91 8.33 -18.47
CA CYS A 528 0.14 9.31 -17.71
C CYS A 528 1.01 10.43 -17.13
N ALA A 529 2.25 10.13 -16.75
CA ALA A 529 3.24 11.12 -16.33
C ALA A 529 3.57 12.09 -17.47
N ALA A 530 3.76 11.57 -18.69
CA ALA A 530 4.08 12.35 -19.88
C ALA A 530 2.89 13.14 -20.48
N LEU A 531 1.64 12.77 -20.17
CA LEU A 531 0.45 13.45 -20.68
C LEU A 531 0.38 14.92 -20.25
N PRO A 532 0.00 15.85 -21.16
CA PRO A 532 -0.14 17.25 -20.81
C PRO A 532 -1.30 17.48 -19.83
N ASP A 533 -1.14 18.41 -18.88
CA ASP A 533 -2.15 18.67 -17.84
C ASP A 533 -3.56 18.90 -18.38
N ARG A 534 -3.71 19.52 -19.55
CA ARG A 534 -5.04 19.84 -20.12
C ARG A 534 -5.88 18.60 -20.47
N VAL A 535 -5.25 17.44 -20.71
CA VAL A 535 -5.98 16.17 -20.97
C VAL A 535 -6.16 15.34 -19.70
N LYS A 536 -5.49 15.72 -18.60
CA LYS A 536 -5.74 15.19 -17.25
C LYS A 536 -6.84 15.99 -16.56
N MET A 537 -6.68 17.31 -16.47
CA MET A 537 -7.61 18.24 -15.80
C MET A 537 -7.72 19.61 -16.51
N LEU A 538 -8.93 19.98 -16.93
CA LEU A 538 -9.26 21.29 -17.51
C LEU A 538 -10.33 21.98 -16.66
N GLY A 539 -10.09 23.23 -16.25
CA GLY A 539 -10.91 23.86 -15.21
C GLY A 539 -10.94 23.00 -13.94
N LEU A 540 -12.14 22.68 -13.45
CA LEU A 540 -12.39 21.80 -12.30
C LEU A 540 -12.79 20.37 -12.70
N ARG A 541 -12.73 20.04 -14.00
CA ARG A 541 -13.07 18.72 -14.50
C ARG A 541 -11.82 17.85 -14.53
N ASP A 542 -11.81 16.83 -13.68
CA ASP A 542 -10.77 15.81 -13.55
C ASP A 542 -10.87 14.70 -14.61
N LYS A 543 -9.83 13.88 -14.69
CA LYS A 543 -9.80 12.60 -15.41
C LYS A 543 -10.31 12.70 -16.84
N LEU A 544 -9.98 13.77 -17.57
CA LEU A 544 -10.59 14.04 -18.87
C LEU A 544 -10.35 12.92 -19.88
N ALA A 545 -9.11 12.47 -20.05
CA ALA A 545 -8.77 11.36 -20.96
C ALA A 545 -9.52 10.07 -20.58
N LEU A 546 -9.56 9.73 -19.29
CA LEU A 546 -10.28 8.55 -18.79
C LEU A 546 -11.79 8.66 -18.94
N ARG A 547 -12.38 9.84 -18.71
CA ARG A 547 -13.81 10.09 -18.94
C ARG A 547 -14.15 10.00 -20.42
N ARG A 548 -13.26 10.48 -21.29
CA ARG A 548 -13.43 10.39 -22.74
C ARG A 548 -13.38 8.94 -23.22
N LEU A 549 -12.45 8.15 -22.68
CA LEU A 549 -12.38 6.71 -22.87
C LEU A 549 -13.64 6.00 -22.34
N ALA A 550 -14.03 6.28 -21.10
CA ALA A 550 -15.19 5.68 -20.47
C ALA A 550 -16.50 5.92 -21.24
N ALA A 551 -16.64 7.09 -21.88
CA ALA A 551 -17.81 7.40 -22.71
C ALA A 551 -18.03 6.45 -23.90
N ARG A 552 -17.02 5.63 -24.26
CA ARG A 552 -17.11 4.62 -25.31
C ARG A 552 -17.59 3.27 -24.80
N HIS A 553 -17.41 3.00 -23.51
CA HIS A 553 -17.59 1.66 -22.92
C HIS A 553 -18.56 1.61 -21.74
N LEU A 554 -19.06 2.76 -21.27
CA LEU A 554 -19.87 2.86 -20.06
C LEU A 554 -21.04 3.83 -20.24
N PRO A 555 -22.14 3.64 -19.49
CA PRO A 555 -23.27 4.56 -19.49
C PRO A 555 -22.90 5.99 -19.03
N ALA A 556 -23.68 6.99 -19.48
CA ALA A 556 -23.48 8.40 -19.16
C ALA A 556 -23.51 8.68 -17.66
N GLU A 557 -24.34 7.94 -16.93
CA GLU A 557 -24.52 7.97 -15.49
C GLU A 557 -23.22 7.65 -14.74
N ILE A 558 -22.29 6.92 -15.36
CA ILE A 558 -20.99 6.58 -14.78
C ILE A 558 -19.93 7.61 -15.19
N PHE A 559 -19.74 7.87 -16.49
CA PHE A 559 -18.61 8.71 -16.94
C PHE A 559 -18.82 10.22 -16.72
N GLN A 560 -20.07 10.67 -16.56
CA GLN A 560 -20.37 12.08 -16.23
C GLN A 560 -20.43 12.35 -14.73
N ARG A 561 -20.44 11.30 -13.90
CA ARG A 561 -20.58 11.41 -12.45
C ARG A 561 -19.41 12.15 -11.81
N PRO A 562 -19.67 13.10 -10.89
CA PRO A 562 -18.62 13.66 -10.04
C PRO A 562 -17.92 12.57 -9.22
N LYS A 563 -16.61 12.68 -9.01
CA LYS A 563 -15.88 11.75 -8.13
C LYS A 563 -16.48 11.82 -6.73
N ARG A 564 -16.70 10.65 -6.12
CA ARG A 564 -16.94 10.52 -4.68
C ARG A 564 -15.70 9.85 -4.06
N PRO A 565 -15.18 10.37 -2.95
CA PRO A 565 -14.13 9.68 -2.21
C PRO A 565 -14.71 8.40 -1.59
N TYR A 566 -13.93 7.32 -1.60
CA TYR A 566 -14.28 6.10 -0.89
C TYR A 566 -14.22 6.39 0.62
N ARG A 567 -15.35 6.25 1.31
CA ARG A 567 -15.52 6.56 2.73
C ARG A 567 -16.38 5.48 3.39
N ALA A 568 -16.22 5.36 4.69
CA ALA A 568 -17.04 4.49 5.53
C ALA A 568 -17.47 5.25 6.80
N PRO A 569 -18.56 4.84 7.45
CA PRO A 569 -18.94 5.36 8.77
C PRO A 569 -17.78 5.29 9.77
N MET A 570 -17.49 6.41 10.44
CA MET A 570 -16.38 6.54 11.38
C MET A 570 -16.88 6.54 12.83
N THR A 571 -17.10 7.72 13.43
CA THR A 571 -17.52 7.81 14.84
C THR A 571 -18.96 7.36 15.05
N THR A 572 -19.83 7.51 14.06
CA THR A 572 -21.18 6.95 14.09
C THR A 572 -21.19 5.43 14.21
N ALA A 573 -20.17 4.76 13.65
CA ALA A 573 -20.01 3.32 13.83
C ALA A 573 -19.35 2.93 15.16
N LEU A 574 -18.43 3.74 15.70
CA LEU A 574 -17.60 3.33 16.83
C LEU A 574 -18.03 3.91 18.18
N PHE A 575 -18.77 5.01 18.20
CA PHE A 575 -19.13 5.74 19.42
C PHE A 575 -20.64 5.93 19.59
N GLY A 576 -21.45 5.37 18.68
CA GLY A 576 -22.91 5.41 18.76
C GLY A 576 -23.51 4.44 19.80
N ASP A 577 -24.83 4.31 19.82
CA ASP A 577 -25.59 3.49 20.78
C ASP A 577 -25.22 2.01 20.73
N GLY A 578 -24.75 1.54 19.56
CA GLY A 578 -24.23 0.19 19.35
C GLY A 578 -22.72 0.07 19.42
N ALA A 579 -22.01 1.02 20.05
CA ALA A 579 -20.56 0.95 20.21
C ALA A 579 -20.16 -0.32 20.98
N PRO A 580 -19.13 -1.07 20.52
CA PRO A 580 -18.71 -2.29 21.18
C PRO A 580 -17.93 -1.97 22.45
N ASP A 581 -17.98 -2.89 23.42
CA ASP A 581 -17.37 -2.70 24.75
C ASP A 581 -15.88 -2.35 24.68
N TYR A 582 -15.15 -2.95 23.72
CA TYR A 582 -13.72 -2.69 23.54
C TYR A 582 -13.40 -1.21 23.32
N VAL A 583 -14.33 -0.40 22.78
CA VAL A 583 -14.09 1.04 22.57
C VAL A 583 -13.98 1.75 23.91
N ARG A 584 -14.88 1.43 24.84
CA ARG A 584 -14.84 1.99 26.19
C ARG A 584 -13.64 1.45 26.97
N ASP A 585 -13.34 0.17 26.83
CA ASP A 585 -12.23 -0.46 27.53
C ASP A 585 -10.88 0.12 27.09
N LEU A 586 -10.63 0.23 25.78
CA LEU A 586 -9.38 0.76 25.23
C LEU A 586 -9.20 2.27 25.42
N LEU A 587 -10.29 3.01 25.67
CA LEU A 587 -10.25 4.45 25.94
C LEU A 587 -10.48 4.77 27.43
N SER A 588 -10.47 3.76 28.30
CA SER A 588 -10.49 3.95 29.75
C SER A 588 -9.21 4.65 30.22
N PRO A 589 -9.25 5.48 31.28
CA PRO A 589 -8.05 6.10 31.84
C PRO A 589 -6.94 5.09 32.15
N GLU A 590 -7.31 3.90 32.63
CA GLU A 590 -6.39 2.80 32.93
C GLU A 590 -5.71 2.27 31.66
N ALA A 591 -6.45 2.00 30.59
CA ALA A 591 -5.88 1.54 29.32
C ALA A 591 -5.00 2.61 28.65
N LEU A 592 -5.46 3.87 28.65
CA LEU A 592 -4.70 4.99 28.10
C LEU A 592 -3.38 5.19 28.85
N ALA A 593 -3.39 5.09 30.19
CA ALA A 593 -2.20 5.20 31.03
C ALA A 593 -1.21 4.05 30.80
N ARG A 594 -1.71 2.83 30.54
CA ARG A 594 -0.88 1.62 30.40
C ARG A 594 0.20 1.75 29.32
N TYR A 595 -0.13 2.32 28.16
CA TYR A 595 0.81 2.43 27.05
C TYR A 595 1.50 3.79 26.95
N GLY A 596 0.93 4.84 27.58
CA GLY A 596 1.57 6.16 27.65
C GLY A 596 1.70 6.92 26.32
N LEU A 597 0.97 6.52 25.28
CA LEU A 597 1.06 7.11 23.94
C LEU A 597 0.09 8.28 23.69
N THR A 598 -0.87 8.49 24.61
CA THR A 598 -2.01 9.41 24.43
C THR A 598 -2.20 10.32 25.64
N ASP A 599 -2.75 11.52 25.42
CA ASP A 599 -3.18 12.42 26.49
C ASP A 599 -4.53 11.95 27.05
N ILE A 600 -4.51 11.44 28.28
CA ILE A 600 -5.67 10.82 28.92
C ILE A 600 -6.86 11.79 28.99
N GLY A 601 -6.61 13.03 29.45
CA GLY A 601 -7.67 14.01 29.66
C GLY A 601 -8.32 14.46 28.35
N ALA A 602 -7.51 14.75 27.33
CA ALA A 602 -8.00 15.17 26.02
C ALA A 602 -8.77 14.06 25.30
N VAL A 603 -8.28 12.81 25.39
CA VAL A 603 -8.94 11.65 24.80
C VAL A 603 -10.26 11.35 25.49
N SER A 604 -10.29 11.24 26.82
CA SER A 604 -11.53 10.96 27.56
C SER A 604 -12.58 12.04 27.30
N ALA A 605 -12.20 13.33 27.31
CA ALA A 605 -13.13 14.43 27.05
C ALA A 605 -13.74 14.36 25.64
N LEU A 606 -12.95 13.99 24.63
CA LEU A 606 -13.42 13.89 23.25
C LEU A 606 -14.25 12.62 23.02
N ALA A 607 -13.88 11.49 23.63
CA ALA A 607 -14.64 10.24 23.58
C ALA A 607 -16.00 10.40 24.26
N ASP A 608 -16.05 11.04 25.43
CA ASP A 608 -17.30 11.38 26.13
C ASP A 608 -18.20 12.27 25.28
N LYS A 609 -17.63 13.26 24.60
CA LYS A 609 -18.37 14.09 23.64
C LYS A 609 -18.97 13.22 22.54
N ALA A 610 -18.20 12.32 21.94
CA ALA A 610 -18.68 11.44 20.89
C ALA A 610 -19.82 10.52 21.35
N HIS A 611 -19.69 9.89 22.52
CA HIS A 611 -20.75 9.07 23.09
C HIS A 611 -22.03 9.86 23.38
N ARG A 612 -21.92 11.06 23.98
CA ARG A 612 -23.09 11.94 24.21
C ARG A 612 -23.77 12.38 22.91
N GLN A 613 -23.03 12.46 21.81
CA GLN A 613 -23.54 12.84 20.49
C GLN A 613 -23.92 11.63 19.64
N ASN A 614 -23.95 10.42 20.20
CA ASN A 614 -24.23 9.19 19.47
C ASN A 614 -23.33 9.03 18.23
N GLY A 615 -22.05 9.40 18.37
CA GLY A 615 -21.05 9.40 17.30
C GLY A 615 -21.17 10.52 16.26
N ASN A 616 -22.18 11.40 16.33
CA ASN A 616 -22.39 12.49 15.38
C ASN A 616 -21.51 13.70 15.73
N MET A 617 -20.25 13.66 15.32
CA MET A 617 -19.28 14.71 15.59
C MET A 617 -19.50 15.94 14.70
N ALA A 618 -18.99 17.08 15.13
CA ALA A 618 -19.17 18.35 14.42
C ALA A 618 -18.36 18.45 13.10
N GLY A 619 -17.37 17.58 12.90
CA GLY A 619 -16.63 17.54 11.65
C GLY A 619 -15.56 16.45 11.57
N GLU A 620 -15.18 16.11 10.34
CA GLU A 620 -14.27 15.01 9.98
C GLU A 620 -12.94 15.06 10.76
N ARG A 621 -12.43 16.25 11.10
CA ARG A 621 -11.20 16.38 11.89
C ARG A 621 -11.28 15.73 13.27
N GLU A 622 -12.39 15.94 13.99
CA GLU A 622 -12.58 15.33 15.32
C GLU A 622 -12.80 13.82 15.19
N GLU A 623 -13.53 13.39 14.16
CA GLU A 623 -13.74 11.96 13.87
C GLU A 623 -12.41 11.26 13.60
N MET A 624 -11.57 11.84 12.74
CA MET A 624 -10.26 11.28 12.39
C MET A 624 -9.34 11.17 13.59
N ALA A 625 -9.37 12.16 14.49
CA ALA A 625 -8.56 12.16 15.70
C ALA A 625 -8.98 11.04 16.67
N LEU A 626 -10.29 10.85 16.89
CA LEU A 626 -10.80 9.78 17.74
C LEU A 626 -10.52 8.40 17.16
N VAL A 627 -10.78 8.20 15.86
CA VAL A 627 -10.50 6.93 15.18
C VAL A 627 -8.99 6.64 15.20
N GLY A 628 -8.15 7.65 14.93
CA GLY A 628 -6.70 7.51 15.05
C GLY A 628 -6.23 7.11 16.45
N THR A 629 -6.80 7.71 17.49
CA THR A 629 -6.48 7.40 18.89
C THR A 629 -6.92 5.99 19.28
N LEU A 630 -8.16 5.62 18.96
CA LEU A 630 -8.67 4.28 19.24
C LEU A 630 -7.85 3.21 18.53
N THR A 631 -7.50 3.43 17.25
CA THR A 631 -6.71 2.46 16.49
C THR A 631 -5.24 2.40 16.93
N LEU A 632 -4.68 3.50 17.45
CA LEU A 632 -3.39 3.49 18.14
C LEU A 632 -3.44 2.63 19.41
N GLN A 633 -4.50 2.77 20.21
CA GLN A 633 -4.72 1.94 21.41
C GLN A 633 -4.92 0.45 21.06
N MET A 634 -5.67 0.15 19.99
CA MET A 634 -5.79 -1.21 19.46
C MET A 634 -4.44 -1.78 19.02
N LEU A 635 -3.63 -0.98 18.32
CA LEU A 635 -2.31 -1.42 17.86
C LEU A 635 -1.39 -1.66 19.05
N ALA A 636 -1.37 -0.78 20.04
CA ALA A 636 -0.57 -0.95 21.26
C ALA A 636 -0.99 -2.20 22.05
N HIS A 637 -2.30 -2.43 22.19
CA HIS A 637 -2.82 -3.64 22.80
C HIS A 637 -2.40 -4.90 22.05
N TYR A 638 -2.57 -4.94 20.73
CA TYR A 638 -2.11 -6.06 19.92
C TYR A 638 -0.62 -6.33 20.11
N VAL A 639 0.20 -5.28 20.02
CA VAL A 639 1.65 -5.37 20.03
C VAL A 639 2.20 -5.79 21.39
N HIS A 640 1.69 -5.24 22.49
CA HIS A 640 2.23 -5.49 23.82
C HIS A 640 1.55 -6.66 24.55
N ASP A 641 0.28 -6.93 24.28
CA ASP A 641 -0.51 -7.90 25.05
C ASP A 641 -0.78 -9.20 24.27
N GLU A 642 -1.11 -9.11 22.97
CA GLU A 642 -1.50 -10.29 22.20
C GLU A 642 -0.35 -10.95 21.44
N LEU A 643 0.56 -10.14 20.87
CA LEU A 643 1.59 -10.58 19.95
C LEU A 643 2.47 -11.71 20.51
N PRO A 644 2.94 -11.68 21.79
CA PRO A 644 3.76 -12.76 22.33
C PRO A 644 3.05 -14.13 22.33
N GLN A 645 1.76 -14.16 22.67
CA GLN A 645 0.98 -15.40 22.64
C GLN A 645 0.71 -15.83 21.21
N ARG A 646 0.37 -14.90 20.32
CA ARG A 646 0.14 -15.21 18.91
C ARG A 646 1.36 -15.78 18.21
N ILE A 647 2.57 -15.28 18.49
CA ILE A 647 3.81 -15.87 17.96
C ILE A 647 3.91 -17.34 18.33
N ARG A 648 3.57 -17.71 19.58
CA ARG A 648 3.55 -19.12 20.02
C ARG A 648 2.48 -19.91 19.27
N ASP A 649 1.26 -19.40 19.20
CA ASP A 649 0.13 -20.09 18.57
C ASP A 649 0.38 -20.33 17.07
N GLN A 650 0.85 -19.30 16.35
CA GLN A 650 1.17 -19.41 14.93
C GLN A 650 2.35 -20.35 14.68
N ARG A 651 3.37 -20.30 15.54
CA ARG A 651 4.50 -21.23 15.46
C ARG A 651 4.04 -22.68 15.65
N THR A 652 3.12 -22.95 16.57
CA THR A 652 2.52 -24.28 16.76
C THR A 652 1.64 -24.69 15.58
N ALA A 653 0.87 -23.77 15.00
CA ALA A 653 0.05 -24.03 13.82
C ALA A 653 0.94 -24.43 12.62
N LEU A 654 2.10 -23.79 12.47
CA LEU A 654 3.08 -24.10 11.42
C LEU A 654 3.55 -25.56 11.46
N ASP A 655 3.69 -26.18 12.63
CA ASP A 655 4.13 -27.60 12.73
C ASP A 655 3.14 -28.59 12.11
N ARG A 656 1.91 -28.15 11.82
CA ARG A 656 0.87 -28.94 11.15
C ARG A 656 0.77 -28.65 9.65
N ALA A 657 1.51 -27.65 9.16
CA ALA A 657 1.48 -27.24 7.77
C ALA A 657 2.51 -28.00 6.94
N GLU A 658 2.34 -27.97 5.61
CA GLU A 658 3.32 -28.52 4.67
C GLU A 658 4.57 -27.64 4.65
N ILE A 659 5.71 -28.21 5.06
CA ILE A 659 7.01 -27.53 5.16
C ILE A 659 7.98 -28.17 4.17
N HIS A 660 8.53 -27.36 3.28
CA HIS A 660 9.59 -27.74 2.35
C HIS A 660 10.91 -27.10 2.77
N VAL A 661 11.79 -27.87 3.42
CA VAL A 661 13.18 -27.41 3.60
C VAL A 661 13.92 -27.69 2.29
N LEU A 662 14.21 -26.64 1.53
CA LEU A 662 14.80 -26.77 0.19
C LEU A 662 16.32 -26.97 0.27
N GLU A 663 16.99 -26.25 1.17
CA GLU A 663 18.41 -26.48 1.47
C GLU A 663 18.81 -25.98 2.87
N ASP A 664 19.70 -26.72 3.55
CA ASP A 664 20.19 -26.39 4.88
C ASP A 664 21.70 -26.71 4.99
N ARG A 665 22.55 -25.73 4.67
CA ARG A 665 24.02 -25.91 4.62
C ARG A 665 24.74 -25.67 5.96
N VAL A 666 24.00 -25.35 7.02
CA VAL A 666 24.59 -25.04 8.35
C VAL A 666 25.17 -26.29 9.03
N GLY A 667 24.63 -27.48 8.71
CA GLY A 667 25.06 -28.76 9.30
C GLY A 667 26.41 -29.29 8.78
N ASP A 668 26.72 -29.06 7.49
CA ASP A 668 27.92 -29.61 6.84
C ASP A 668 29.23 -28.92 7.25
N ILE A 669 29.16 -27.75 7.90
CA ILE A 669 30.34 -27.02 8.37
C ILE A 669 30.84 -27.60 9.71
N ARG A 670 29.97 -28.21 10.52
CA ARG A 670 30.37 -28.81 11.80
C ARG A 670 31.05 -30.18 11.66
N THR A 671 30.90 -30.84 10.51
CA THR A 671 31.59 -32.11 10.20
C THR A 671 32.95 -31.90 9.54
N ALA A 672 33.26 -30.68 9.07
CA ALA A 672 34.56 -30.28 8.56
C ALA A 672 35.48 -29.72 9.67
N SER A 673 35.62 -30.44 10.79
CA SER A 673 36.79 -30.23 11.66
C SER A 673 37.98 -30.93 11.03
N PRO A 674 39.12 -30.25 10.77
CA PRO A 674 40.32 -30.95 10.36
C PRO A 674 40.74 -31.87 11.51
N GLN A 675 40.75 -33.18 11.26
CA GLN A 675 41.47 -34.09 12.14
C GLN A 675 42.89 -33.54 12.33
N PRO A 676 43.39 -33.42 13.57
CA PRO A 676 44.79 -33.12 13.77
C PRO A 676 45.57 -34.29 13.18
N THR A 677 46.28 -34.05 12.07
CA THR A 677 47.31 -34.97 11.58
C THR A 677 48.36 -35.11 12.67
N ALA A 678 48.36 -36.24 13.36
CA ALA A 678 49.44 -36.63 14.24
C ALA A 678 50.66 -37.01 13.39
N ALA A 679 51.72 -36.21 13.49
CA ALA A 679 53.12 -36.61 13.35
C ALA A 679 54.01 -35.50 13.92
#